data_AF-A0A0N1KQA7-F1
#
_entry.id   AF-A0A0N1KQA7-F1
#
_cell.length_a   1.000
_cell.length_b   1.000
_cell.length_c   1.000
_cell.angle_alpha   90.00
_cell.angle_beta   90.00
_cell.angle_gamma   90.00
#
_symmetry.space_group_name_H-M   'P 1'
#
loop_
_entity.id
_entity.type
_entity.pdbx_description
1 polymer ?
#
loop_
_entity_poly.entity_id
_entity_poly.type
_entity_poly.pdbx_seq_one_letter_code
_entity_poly.pdbx_strand_id
1 'polypeptide(L)'
;MRWIRFFHEVGLEDVPLVGGKNASLGEMIRELSPLGVKVPGGFATTSEAYWYFLTANGLKEAIAQELQDLDPDDPILLARASRRLRNLILKGEYPEDLEEEIRQAYRTLSQEAGEEALPVAVRSSATAEDLPTASFAGQQESYLYVQGEEELLLHVKRAMASLFTARAISYRAHMGFDHLKVALSVGVQRMVRADTATSGVIFTLDPDTGHRGFVYITAIYGLGENIVQGRVGPDAYYVHKETLKAGYRALVHKKLGPKELTLAFDPREGRLRNRPTPPYLRNQFALSEDEALLLADWSIRIEEHYSGKRGTPTPMDIEWAKDGPTGELFLLQARPETVHSQKAPVLRIHRLLERGEVLAEGLAVGEAIATGRARVLKDPKEMDRFQEGEVLVTETTNPDWEPIMKRAAAIVTERGGRTSHAAIVARELGVPAVVGAVGATRLIPEGEEVTVSCAEGEVGRVYRGALAFEVEEVRPETLPRTRTRILVNVGTPEEALRVSLLPTDGVGLLRMEFVFASHVRIHPLALTRFETLPEKVRRQVEELTEAYPDKRAYFVDTLAQGIGLIAAAFYPRPVLLRFSDFKTNEYARLVGGHLFEPKEENPMLGWRGASRYYHPDYKEGFLLEVAAVKKVREEMGLKNLMVMVPFCRTPEEGARVLEVMAEGGLKRGEEGLEVYVMAEIPSNVLEAEAFAELFDGFSIGSNDLTQLALGLDRDSERVAWLFDERRETVKLLSAMLIEKAHAKGKKVGICGQAPSDYPEFAAFLVAKGIDSLSLNPDALLRTVKKVAEIEAALDSGA
;
A
#
# COMPACT_ATOMS: atom_id res chain seq x y z
N MET A 1 -28.42 36.57 -21.12
CA MET A 1 -27.52 35.42 -20.87
C MET A 1 -27.48 35.19 -19.38
N ARG A 2 -27.18 33.97 -18.92
CA ARG A 2 -27.13 33.65 -17.49
C ARG A 2 -25.68 33.28 -17.16
N TRP A 3 -25.00 34.11 -16.40
CA TRP A 3 -23.56 34.03 -16.17
C TRP A 3 -23.19 32.98 -15.13
N ILE A 4 -24.14 32.63 -14.25
CA ILE A 4 -23.98 31.69 -13.15
C ILE A 4 -24.81 30.42 -13.40
N ARG A 5 -24.29 29.28 -12.96
CA ARG A 5 -25.03 28.01 -12.87
C ARG A 5 -24.86 27.43 -11.48
N PHE A 6 -25.95 27.02 -10.84
CA PHE A 6 -25.84 26.22 -9.63
C PHE A 6 -25.34 24.82 -9.98
N PHE A 7 -24.63 24.15 -9.05
CA PHE A 7 -24.05 22.84 -9.37
C PHE A 7 -25.11 21.80 -9.75
N HIS A 8 -26.31 21.88 -9.19
CA HIS A 8 -27.42 20.97 -9.56
C HIS A 8 -27.94 21.17 -11.00
N GLU A 9 -27.51 22.24 -11.70
CA GLU A 9 -27.91 22.55 -13.08
C GLU A 9 -26.89 22.08 -14.14
N VAL A 10 -25.73 21.57 -13.74
CA VAL A 10 -24.61 21.21 -14.64
C VAL A 10 -24.17 19.76 -14.48
N GLY A 11 -23.55 19.18 -15.50
CA GLY A 11 -22.97 17.83 -15.46
C GLY A 11 -21.74 17.70 -16.37
N LEU A 12 -21.30 16.47 -16.65
CA LEU A 12 -20.09 16.22 -17.45
C LEU A 12 -20.17 16.75 -18.90
N GLU A 13 -21.37 16.96 -19.43
CA GLU A 13 -21.55 17.55 -20.77
C GLU A 13 -21.24 19.06 -20.79
N ASP A 14 -21.25 19.70 -19.62
CA ASP A 14 -21.05 21.15 -19.45
C ASP A 14 -19.58 21.53 -19.19
N VAL A 15 -18.62 20.61 -19.37
CA VAL A 15 -17.17 20.88 -19.20
C VAL A 15 -16.70 22.12 -20.00
N PRO A 16 -17.12 22.35 -21.27
CA PRO A 16 -16.76 23.58 -21.98
C PRO A 16 -17.34 24.87 -21.36
N LEU A 17 -18.41 24.75 -20.57
CA LEU A 17 -19.11 25.87 -19.94
C LEU A 17 -18.59 26.17 -18.54
N VAL A 18 -18.37 25.15 -17.70
CA VAL A 18 -18.00 25.34 -16.28
C VAL A 18 -16.66 24.70 -15.90
N GLY A 19 -15.92 24.15 -16.86
CA GLY A 19 -14.67 23.43 -16.62
C GLY A 19 -14.88 22.10 -15.91
N GLY A 20 -13.80 21.32 -15.84
CA GLY A 20 -13.83 19.93 -15.41
C GLY A 20 -14.33 19.69 -13.98
N LYS A 21 -13.80 20.47 -13.02
CA LYS A 21 -14.12 20.31 -11.59
C LYS A 21 -15.58 20.62 -11.29
N ASN A 22 -16.09 21.74 -11.81
CA ASN A 22 -17.48 22.13 -11.55
C ASN A 22 -18.48 21.22 -12.26
N ALA A 23 -18.14 20.74 -13.47
CA ALA A 23 -18.92 19.74 -14.18
C ALA A 23 -18.99 18.41 -13.39
N SER A 24 -17.85 17.95 -12.86
CA SER A 24 -17.77 16.76 -11.98
C SER A 24 -18.58 16.94 -10.69
N LEU A 25 -18.51 18.11 -10.05
CA LEU A 25 -19.33 18.43 -8.87
C LEU A 25 -20.83 18.36 -9.17
N GLY A 26 -21.26 18.97 -10.28
CA GLY A 26 -22.66 18.93 -10.70
C GLY A 26 -23.13 17.53 -11.05
N GLU A 27 -22.32 16.75 -11.75
CA GLU A 27 -22.59 15.34 -12.04
C GLU A 27 -22.80 14.54 -10.76
N MET A 28 -21.92 14.68 -9.76
CA MET A 28 -22.07 13.97 -8.49
C MET A 28 -23.35 14.38 -7.75
N ILE A 29 -23.69 15.68 -7.73
CA ILE A 29 -24.91 16.16 -7.09
C ILE A 29 -26.16 15.61 -7.78
N ARG A 30 -26.19 15.61 -9.12
CA ARG A 30 -27.36 15.16 -9.88
C ARG A 30 -27.56 13.65 -9.82
N GLU A 31 -26.49 12.90 -10.01
CA GLU A 31 -26.56 11.45 -10.24
C GLU A 31 -26.33 10.64 -8.96
N LEU A 32 -25.53 11.14 -8.02
CA LEU A 32 -25.10 10.36 -6.84
C LEU A 32 -25.74 10.80 -5.52
N SER A 33 -26.22 12.04 -5.40
CA SER A 33 -27.01 12.43 -4.22
C SER A 33 -28.31 11.64 -4.03
N PRO A 34 -29.05 11.25 -5.08
CA PRO A 34 -30.16 10.29 -4.94
C PRO A 34 -29.74 8.92 -4.40
N LEU A 35 -28.47 8.55 -4.56
CA LEU A 35 -27.87 7.33 -4.02
C LEU A 35 -27.28 7.52 -2.62
N GLY A 36 -27.47 8.70 -2.00
CA GLY A 36 -27.01 9.00 -0.63
C GLY A 36 -25.62 9.60 -0.53
N VAL A 37 -24.93 9.87 -1.65
CA VAL A 37 -23.63 10.56 -1.65
C VAL A 37 -23.83 12.04 -1.38
N LYS A 38 -23.21 12.56 -0.32
CA LYS A 38 -23.32 13.97 0.07
C LYS A 38 -22.21 14.80 -0.55
N VAL A 39 -22.59 15.81 -1.33
CA VAL A 39 -21.69 16.81 -1.91
C VAL A 39 -22.19 18.19 -1.50
N PRO A 40 -21.33 19.12 -1.01
CA PRO A 40 -21.76 20.45 -0.65
C PRO A 40 -22.25 21.23 -1.87
N GLY A 41 -23.40 21.88 -1.73
CA GLY A 41 -23.97 22.75 -2.76
C GLY A 41 -23.12 23.99 -3.05
N GLY A 42 -23.48 24.68 -4.12
CA GLY A 42 -22.78 25.88 -4.58
C GLY A 42 -23.14 26.22 -6.02
N PHE A 43 -22.35 27.11 -6.62
CA PHE A 43 -22.53 27.59 -7.98
C PHE A 43 -21.19 27.80 -8.68
N ALA A 44 -21.23 27.89 -10.01
CA ALA A 44 -20.09 28.16 -10.87
C ALA A 44 -20.34 29.39 -11.73
N THR A 45 -19.30 30.21 -11.92
CA THR A 45 -19.28 31.16 -13.04
C THR A 45 -19.06 30.40 -14.36
N THR A 46 -19.65 30.88 -15.45
CA THR A 46 -19.48 30.24 -16.77
C THR A 46 -18.22 30.75 -17.48
N SER A 47 -17.73 29.99 -18.45
CA SER A 47 -16.67 30.40 -19.38
C SER A 47 -17.07 31.66 -20.15
N GLU A 48 -18.35 31.81 -20.47
CA GLU A 48 -18.93 33.02 -21.06
C GLU A 48 -18.78 34.23 -20.13
N ALA A 49 -19.03 34.08 -18.83
CA ALA A 49 -18.85 35.13 -17.83
C ALA A 49 -17.38 35.59 -17.75
N TYR A 50 -16.43 34.65 -17.81
CA TYR A 50 -15.01 34.96 -17.88
C TYR A 50 -14.66 35.78 -19.12
N TRP A 51 -15.15 35.38 -20.29
CA TRP A 51 -14.92 36.11 -21.53
C TRP A 51 -15.58 37.49 -21.54
N TYR A 52 -16.76 37.62 -20.94
CA TYR A 52 -17.46 38.88 -20.80
C TYR A 52 -16.67 39.84 -19.90
N PHE A 53 -16.18 39.38 -18.75
CA PHE A 53 -15.29 40.15 -17.87
C PHE A 53 -14.04 40.65 -18.59
N LEU A 54 -13.35 39.76 -19.33
CA LEU A 54 -12.14 40.17 -20.08
C LEU A 54 -12.46 41.18 -21.19
N THR A 55 -13.59 41.03 -21.88
CA THR A 55 -13.97 41.90 -23.00
C THR A 55 -14.39 43.28 -22.50
N ALA A 56 -15.19 43.35 -21.43
CA ALA A 56 -15.61 44.62 -20.82
C ALA A 56 -14.43 45.47 -20.32
N ASN A 57 -13.32 44.83 -19.97
CA ASN A 57 -12.10 45.49 -19.48
C ASN A 57 -11.00 45.66 -20.54
N GLY A 58 -11.24 45.27 -21.81
CA GLY A 58 -10.21 45.34 -22.87
C GLY A 58 -8.95 44.51 -22.57
N LEU A 59 -9.10 43.41 -21.83
CA LEU A 59 -7.98 42.61 -21.34
C LEU A 59 -7.48 41.59 -22.34
N LYS A 60 -8.29 41.19 -23.34
CA LYS A 60 -7.91 40.17 -24.32
C LYS A 60 -6.66 40.56 -25.11
N GLU A 61 -6.64 41.78 -25.63
CA GLU A 61 -5.53 42.33 -26.41
C GLU A 61 -4.28 42.51 -25.55
N ALA A 62 -4.45 42.99 -24.31
CA ALA A 62 -3.35 43.14 -23.36
C ALA A 62 -2.73 41.80 -22.96
N ILE A 63 -3.55 40.75 -22.77
CA ILE A 63 -3.08 39.39 -22.50
C ILE A 63 -2.32 38.84 -23.72
N ALA A 64 -2.85 39.01 -24.93
CA ALA A 64 -2.21 38.56 -26.16
C ALA A 64 -0.82 39.18 -26.33
N GLN A 65 -0.69 40.49 -26.09
CA GLN A 65 0.58 41.22 -26.21
C GLN A 65 1.62 40.79 -25.18
N GLU A 66 1.23 40.58 -23.92
CA GLU A 66 2.20 40.20 -22.88
C GLU A 66 2.67 38.74 -23.03
N LEU A 67 1.86 37.88 -23.67
CA LEU A 67 2.22 36.50 -23.98
C LEU A 67 2.93 36.36 -25.35
N GLN A 68 2.93 37.40 -26.17
CA GLN A 68 3.59 37.40 -27.47
C GLN A 68 5.11 37.32 -27.29
N ASP A 69 5.75 36.39 -27.99
CA ASP A 69 7.20 36.13 -27.93
C ASP A 69 7.74 35.78 -26.52
N LEU A 70 6.85 35.35 -25.61
CA LEU A 70 7.24 34.90 -24.28
C LEU A 70 7.93 33.53 -24.36
N ASP A 71 9.19 33.49 -23.95
CA ASP A 71 9.93 32.22 -23.79
C ASP A 71 9.38 31.43 -22.59
N PRO A 72 8.78 30.24 -22.81
CA PRO A 72 8.23 29.41 -21.73
C PRO A 72 9.29 28.73 -20.87
N ASP A 73 10.58 28.81 -21.25
CA ASP A 73 11.71 28.26 -20.50
C ASP A 73 12.47 29.34 -19.70
N ASP A 74 12.15 30.64 -19.87
CA ASP A 74 12.75 31.73 -19.08
C ASP A 74 11.92 32.04 -17.82
N PRO A 75 12.39 31.63 -16.61
CA PRO A 75 11.65 31.83 -15.38
C PRO A 75 11.51 33.30 -14.96
N ILE A 76 12.42 34.18 -15.38
CA ILE A 76 12.38 35.61 -15.05
C ILE A 76 11.31 36.31 -15.89
N LEU A 77 11.28 36.05 -17.20
CA LEU A 77 10.26 36.59 -18.09
C LEU A 77 8.87 36.07 -17.73
N LEU A 78 8.73 34.77 -17.45
CA LEU A 78 7.48 34.17 -16.98
C LEU A 78 6.97 34.80 -15.69
N ALA A 79 7.84 35.00 -14.69
CA ALA A 79 7.44 35.61 -13.43
C ALA A 79 6.97 37.06 -13.62
N ARG A 80 7.61 37.80 -14.54
CA ARG A 80 7.24 39.19 -14.86
C ARG A 80 5.89 39.26 -15.60
N ALA A 81 5.73 38.46 -16.65
CA ALA A 81 4.49 38.38 -17.42
C ALA A 81 3.33 37.93 -16.52
N SER A 82 3.53 36.87 -15.73
CA SER A 82 2.56 36.37 -14.75
C SER A 82 2.10 37.46 -13.78
N ARG A 83 3.04 38.21 -13.18
CA ARG A 83 2.71 39.29 -12.24
C ARG A 83 1.90 40.40 -12.91
N ARG A 84 2.25 40.79 -14.13
CA ARG A 84 1.53 41.81 -14.89
C ARG A 84 0.12 41.37 -15.24
N LEU A 85 -0.04 40.18 -15.82
CA LEU A 85 -1.33 39.64 -16.23
C LEU A 85 -2.29 39.47 -15.04
N ARG A 86 -1.78 38.93 -13.93
CA ARG A 86 -2.56 38.82 -12.69
C ARG A 86 -3.02 40.18 -12.17
N ASN A 87 -2.14 41.17 -12.18
CA ASN A 87 -2.49 42.53 -11.74
C ASN A 87 -3.52 43.20 -12.66
N LEU A 88 -3.47 42.95 -13.97
CA LEU A 88 -4.46 43.45 -14.92
C LEU A 88 -5.85 42.88 -14.60
N ILE A 89 -5.96 41.58 -14.35
CA ILE A 89 -7.23 40.92 -13.99
C ILE A 89 -7.76 41.43 -12.66
N LEU A 90 -6.90 41.56 -11.64
CA LEU A 90 -7.32 42.06 -10.32
C LEU A 90 -7.82 43.50 -10.35
N LYS A 91 -7.32 44.33 -11.28
CA LYS A 91 -7.75 45.73 -11.46
C LYS A 91 -8.99 45.88 -12.33
N GLY A 92 -9.38 44.86 -13.09
CA GLY A 92 -10.58 44.92 -13.93
C GLY A 92 -11.84 45.11 -13.09
N GLU A 93 -12.82 45.85 -13.59
CA GLU A 93 -14.11 46.08 -12.95
C GLU A 93 -15.13 45.05 -13.42
N TYR A 94 -16.03 44.60 -12.52
CA TYR A 94 -17.10 43.70 -12.94
C TYR A 94 -18.16 44.52 -13.71
N PRO A 95 -18.69 44.00 -14.83
CA PRO A 95 -19.95 44.49 -15.36
C PRO A 95 -21.06 44.37 -14.31
N GLU A 96 -21.93 45.38 -14.19
CA GLU A 96 -22.97 45.44 -13.14
C GLU A 96 -23.88 44.20 -13.13
N ASP A 97 -24.23 43.69 -14.31
CA ASP A 97 -25.08 42.50 -14.45
C ASP A 97 -24.38 41.20 -14.01
N LEU A 98 -23.07 41.07 -14.28
CA LEU A 98 -22.27 39.94 -13.80
C LEU A 98 -22.06 40.00 -12.28
N GLU A 99 -21.77 41.19 -11.75
CA GLU A 99 -21.56 41.38 -10.31
C GLU A 99 -22.82 41.02 -9.51
N GLU A 100 -23.98 41.56 -9.91
CA GLU A 100 -25.23 41.30 -9.20
C GLU A 100 -25.65 39.83 -9.31
N GLU A 101 -25.40 39.15 -10.44
CA GLU A 101 -25.70 37.72 -10.56
C GLU A 101 -24.84 36.87 -9.60
N ILE A 102 -23.55 37.22 -9.40
CA ILE A 102 -22.68 36.56 -8.41
C ILE A 102 -23.19 36.82 -6.98
N ARG A 103 -23.51 38.08 -6.65
CA ARG A 103 -24.02 38.45 -5.31
C ARG A 103 -25.34 37.75 -5.02
N GLN A 104 -26.26 37.74 -5.98
CA GLN A 104 -27.55 37.08 -5.84
C GLN A 104 -27.39 35.57 -5.63
N ALA A 105 -26.50 34.90 -6.38
CA ALA A 105 -26.23 33.48 -6.17
C ALA A 105 -25.66 33.18 -4.77
N TYR A 106 -24.77 34.04 -4.26
CA TYR A 106 -24.25 33.92 -2.89
C TYR A 106 -25.30 34.16 -1.81
N ARG A 107 -26.19 35.15 -2.00
CA ARG A 107 -27.33 35.39 -1.09
C ARG A 107 -28.28 34.20 -1.06
N THR A 108 -28.60 33.63 -2.22
CA THR A 108 -29.42 32.41 -2.32
C THR A 108 -28.78 31.25 -1.57
N LEU A 109 -27.48 30.99 -1.79
CA LEU A 109 -26.75 29.93 -1.08
C LEU A 109 -26.73 30.15 0.44
N SER A 110 -26.55 31.40 0.88
CA SER A 110 -26.56 31.79 2.30
C SER A 110 -27.94 31.59 2.94
N GLN A 111 -29.01 31.99 2.24
CA GLN A 111 -30.40 31.78 2.67
C GLN A 111 -30.76 30.29 2.79
N GLU A 112 -30.35 29.46 1.83
CA GLU A 112 -30.56 28.01 1.87
C GLU A 112 -29.85 27.34 3.05
N ALA A 113 -28.68 27.86 3.45
CA ALA A 113 -27.94 27.38 4.61
C ALA A 113 -28.44 27.96 5.95
N GLY A 114 -29.32 28.96 5.94
CA GLY A 114 -29.79 29.65 7.14
C GLY A 114 -28.74 30.53 7.82
N GLU A 115 -27.70 30.95 7.09
CA GLU A 115 -26.62 31.81 7.60
C GLU A 115 -26.57 33.10 6.78
N GLU A 116 -26.44 34.28 7.41
CA GLU A 116 -26.42 35.57 6.71
C GLU A 116 -25.17 35.73 5.81
N ALA A 117 -24.02 35.23 6.29
CA ALA A 117 -22.77 35.24 5.55
C ALA A 117 -22.14 33.86 5.62
N LEU A 118 -22.58 32.96 4.74
CA LEU A 118 -22.09 31.57 4.70
C LEU A 118 -20.62 31.52 4.26
N PRO A 119 -19.71 30.89 5.03
CA PRO A 119 -18.36 30.65 4.55
C PRO A 119 -18.35 29.73 3.32
N VAL A 120 -17.61 30.11 2.29
CA VAL A 120 -17.49 29.38 1.01
C VAL A 120 -16.03 29.11 0.65
N ALA A 121 -15.81 28.05 -0.12
CA ALA A 121 -14.57 27.78 -0.84
C ALA A 121 -14.69 28.27 -2.28
N VAL A 122 -13.71 29.06 -2.73
CA VAL A 122 -13.62 29.59 -4.09
C VAL A 122 -12.51 28.84 -4.81
N ARG A 123 -12.87 28.06 -5.84
CA ARG A 123 -11.97 27.17 -6.57
C ARG A 123 -11.99 27.45 -8.07
N SER A 124 -10.83 27.38 -8.70
CA SER A 124 -10.68 27.48 -10.14
C SER A 124 -10.99 26.14 -10.83
N SER A 125 -11.68 26.20 -11.96
CA SER A 125 -12.07 25.08 -12.81
C SER A 125 -11.80 25.44 -14.27
N ALA A 126 -10.72 24.94 -14.86
CA ALA A 126 -10.38 25.27 -16.25
C ALA A 126 -11.10 24.35 -17.24
N THR A 127 -11.42 24.91 -18.41
CA THR A 127 -12.06 24.17 -19.53
C THR A 127 -11.15 23.12 -20.19
N ALA A 128 -9.83 23.23 -20.00
CA ALA A 128 -8.84 22.29 -20.53
C ALA A 128 -8.28 21.32 -19.48
N GLU A 129 -8.84 21.31 -18.26
CA GLU A 129 -8.28 20.60 -17.10
C GLU A 129 -8.36 19.07 -17.18
N ASP A 130 -9.31 18.54 -17.96
CA ASP A 130 -9.65 17.12 -18.01
C ASP A 130 -9.12 16.38 -19.26
N LEU A 131 -8.16 16.97 -20.00
CA LEU A 131 -7.55 16.26 -21.13
C LEU A 131 -6.79 15.03 -20.61
N PRO A 132 -6.92 13.84 -21.25
CA PRO A 132 -6.38 12.57 -20.73
C PRO A 132 -4.89 12.56 -20.38
N THR A 133 -4.12 13.47 -20.97
CA THR A 133 -2.67 13.61 -20.81
C THR A 133 -2.26 14.79 -19.91
N ALA A 134 -3.20 15.59 -19.42
CA ALA A 134 -2.90 16.83 -18.72
C ALA A 134 -3.32 16.81 -17.24
N SER A 135 -2.36 16.64 -16.33
CA SER A 135 -2.60 16.80 -14.89
C SER A 135 -2.23 18.23 -14.46
N PHE A 136 -3.23 19.10 -14.32
CA PHE A 136 -3.05 20.45 -13.76
C PHE A 136 -2.97 20.44 -12.21
N ALA A 137 -2.69 19.28 -11.60
CA ALA A 137 -2.66 19.12 -10.15
C ALA A 137 -1.73 20.14 -9.47
N GLY A 138 -2.29 20.89 -8.50
CA GLY A 138 -1.57 21.88 -7.71
C GLY A 138 -1.08 23.12 -8.48
N GLN A 139 -1.59 23.39 -9.69
CA GLN A 139 -1.19 24.58 -10.47
C GLN A 139 -2.09 25.80 -10.27
N GLN A 140 -3.32 25.60 -9.77
CA GLN A 140 -4.32 26.66 -9.63
C GLN A 140 -4.66 26.92 -8.16
N GLU A 141 -5.07 28.15 -7.84
CA GLU A 141 -5.27 28.62 -6.47
C GLU A 141 -6.70 28.27 -5.99
N SER A 142 -6.81 27.76 -4.76
CA SER A 142 -8.08 27.59 -4.05
C SER A 142 -8.07 28.46 -2.80
N TYR A 143 -9.17 29.15 -2.54
CA TYR A 143 -9.31 30.00 -1.36
C TYR A 143 -10.40 29.43 -0.48
N LEU A 144 -10.03 29.11 0.76
CA LEU A 144 -10.91 28.49 1.74
C LEU A 144 -11.39 29.53 2.74
N TYR A 145 -12.59 29.33 3.28
CA TYR A 145 -13.17 30.20 4.31
C TYR A 145 -13.36 31.66 3.86
N VAL A 146 -13.83 31.86 2.63
CA VAL A 146 -14.21 33.20 2.11
C VAL A 146 -15.61 33.53 2.62
N GLN A 147 -15.78 34.72 3.20
CA GLN A 147 -17.04 35.11 3.83
C GLN A 147 -17.39 36.57 3.50
N GLY A 148 -18.61 36.78 3.04
CA GLY A 148 -19.13 38.09 2.63
C GLY A 148 -18.99 38.36 1.13
N GLU A 149 -19.89 39.20 0.60
CA GLU A 149 -20.00 39.45 -0.84
C GLU A 149 -18.73 40.10 -1.44
N GLU A 150 -18.13 41.07 -0.73
CA GLU A 150 -16.92 41.77 -1.19
C GLU A 150 -15.70 40.82 -1.28
N GLU A 151 -15.50 40.02 -0.23
CA GLU A 151 -14.42 39.04 -0.20
C GLU A 151 -14.64 37.96 -1.26
N LEU A 152 -15.90 37.54 -1.50
CA LEU A 152 -16.22 36.63 -2.57
C LEU A 152 -15.82 37.18 -3.95
N LEU A 153 -16.25 38.40 -4.27
CA LEU A 153 -15.95 39.04 -5.56
C LEU A 153 -14.44 39.18 -5.79
N LEU A 154 -13.69 39.55 -4.75
CA LEU A 154 -12.23 39.60 -4.78
C LEU A 154 -11.62 38.23 -5.07
N HIS A 155 -12.06 37.19 -4.36
CA HIS A 155 -11.51 35.84 -4.52
C HIS A 155 -11.91 35.19 -5.84
N VAL A 156 -13.07 35.54 -6.41
CA VAL A 156 -13.43 35.14 -7.79
C VAL A 156 -12.46 35.77 -8.80
N LYS A 157 -12.09 37.06 -8.67
CA LYS A 157 -11.05 37.66 -9.54
C LYS A 157 -9.69 37.00 -9.33
N ARG A 158 -9.31 36.71 -8.08
CA ARG A 158 -8.05 36.03 -7.76
C ARG A 158 -8.00 34.63 -8.39
N ALA A 159 -9.10 33.88 -8.35
CA ALA A 159 -9.24 32.59 -9.02
C ALA A 159 -9.08 32.76 -10.54
N MET A 160 -9.75 33.72 -11.18
CA MET A 160 -9.56 34.06 -12.59
C MET A 160 -8.10 34.40 -12.94
N ALA A 161 -7.44 35.18 -12.07
CA ALA A 161 -6.04 35.55 -12.24
C ALA A 161 -5.08 34.34 -12.11
N SER A 162 -5.46 33.30 -11.36
CA SER A 162 -4.64 32.09 -11.18
C SER A 162 -4.39 31.33 -12.49
N LEU A 163 -5.23 31.54 -13.52
CA LEU A 163 -4.99 31.02 -14.87
C LEU A 163 -3.64 31.51 -15.44
N PHE A 164 -3.13 32.65 -14.98
CA PHE A 164 -1.89 33.27 -15.44
C PHE A 164 -0.76 33.22 -14.40
N THR A 165 -0.71 32.19 -13.55
CA THR A 165 0.51 31.89 -12.78
C THR A 165 1.65 31.50 -13.73
N ALA A 166 2.90 31.76 -13.34
CA ALA A 166 4.08 31.41 -14.15
C ALA A 166 4.09 29.92 -14.54
N ARG A 167 3.72 29.04 -13.59
CA ARG A 167 3.59 27.59 -13.81
C ARG A 167 2.49 27.25 -14.82
N ALA A 168 1.31 27.86 -14.70
CA ALA A 168 0.20 27.58 -15.61
C ALA A 168 0.46 28.10 -17.03
N ILE A 169 1.18 29.23 -17.17
CA ILE A 169 1.61 29.76 -18.47
C ILE A 169 2.62 28.78 -19.12
N SER A 170 3.72 28.47 -18.44
CA SER A 170 4.74 27.54 -18.95
C SER A 170 4.14 26.19 -19.34
N TYR A 171 3.29 25.62 -18.48
CA TYR A 171 2.63 24.34 -18.74
C TYR A 171 1.79 24.34 -20.02
N ARG A 172 0.97 25.39 -20.23
CA ARG A 172 0.14 25.50 -21.45
C ARG A 172 0.99 25.67 -22.70
N ALA A 173 2.07 26.45 -22.62
CA ALA A 173 3.00 26.62 -23.72
C ALA A 173 3.67 25.29 -24.11
N HIS A 174 4.17 24.51 -23.15
CA HIS A 174 4.77 23.20 -23.41
C HIS A 174 3.79 22.18 -24.00
N MET A 175 2.52 22.25 -23.62
CA MET A 175 1.47 21.39 -24.18
C MET A 175 0.91 21.89 -25.52
N GLY A 176 1.36 23.05 -26.02
CA GLY A 176 0.89 23.65 -27.26
C GLY A 176 -0.55 24.18 -27.20
N PHE A 177 -1.05 24.50 -25.99
CA PHE A 177 -2.37 25.10 -25.84
C PHE A 177 -2.34 26.60 -26.09
N ASP A 178 -3.28 27.09 -26.92
CA ASP A 178 -3.52 28.51 -27.10
C ASP A 178 -4.08 29.12 -25.80
N HIS A 179 -3.32 30.03 -25.19
CA HIS A 179 -3.69 30.69 -23.93
C HIS A 179 -5.02 31.46 -24.03
N LEU A 180 -5.43 31.90 -25.22
CA LEU A 180 -6.67 32.64 -25.45
C LEU A 180 -7.85 31.74 -25.81
N LYS A 181 -7.67 30.42 -25.83
CA LYS A 181 -8.78 29.45 -26.01
C LYS A 181 -9.21 28.78 -24.70
N VAL A 182 -8.42 28.94 -23.65
CA VAL A 182 -8.73 28.37 -22.33
C VAL A 182 -9.49 29.39 -21.50
N ALA A 183 -10.76 29.08 -21.21
CA ALA A 183 -11.54 29.83 -20.25
C ALA A 183 -11.41 29.22 -18.85
N LEU A 184 -11.58 30.06 -17.83
CA LEU A 184 -11.64 29.63 -16.43
C LEU A 184 -13.04 29.89 -15.85
N SER A 185 -13.66 28.82 -15.36
CA SER A 185 -14.83 28.89 -14.48
C SER A 185 -14.37 28.93 -13.03
N VAL A 186 -15.13 29.61 -12.18
CA VAL A 186 -14.88 29.69 -10.74
C VAL A 186 -16.04 29.02 -10.01
N GLY A 187 -15.76 27.93 -9.31
CA GLY A 187 -16.69 27.27 -8.41
C GLY A 187 -16.69 27.91 -7.03
N VAL A 188 -17.88 28.27 -6.55
CA VAL A 188 -18.15 28.79 -5.20
C VAL A 188 -18.96 27.73 -4.48
N GLN A 189 -18.32 26.99 -3.58
CA GLN A 189 -18.91 25.87 -2.87
C GLN A 189 -19.07 26.21 -1.39
N ARG A 190 -20.18 25.78 -0.76
CA ARG A 190 -20.33 25.86 0.69
C ARG A 190 -19.14 25.23 1.40
N MET A 191 -18.58 25.93 2.38
CA MET A 191 -17.48 25.42 3.19
C MET A 191 -17.99 24.33 4.13
N VAL A 192 -17.33 23.17 4.12
CA VAL A 192 -17.49 22.14 5.14
C VAL A 192 -16.53 22.46 6.29
N ARG A 193 -17.04 22.51 7.52
CA ARG A 193 -16.30 22.94 8.72
C ARG A 193 -15.38 21.84 9.26
N ALA A 194 -14.51 21.31 8.41
CA ALA A 194 -13.49 20.34 8.80
C ALA A 194 -12.38 20.96 9.68
N ASP A 195 -12.30 22.29 9.77
CA ASP A 195 -11.41 23.01 10.70
C ASP A 195 -11.62 22.61 12.17
N THR A 196 -12.81 22.10 12.51
CA THR A 196 -13.15 21.58 13.85
C THR A 196 -13.35 20.06 13.88
N ALA A 197 -13.05 19.37 12.79
CA ALA A 197 -13.16 17.91 12.68
C ALA A 197 -12.01 17.34 11.82
N THR A 198 -12.33 16.63 10.74
CA THR A 198 -11.37 15.86 9.95
C THR A 198 -11.63 15.98 8.46
N SER A 199 -10.61 15.75 7.66
CA SER A 199 -10.68 15.70 6.21
C SER A 199 -9.60 14.79 5.65
N GLY A 200 -9.65 14.51 4.36
CA GLY A 200 -8.65 13.67 3.73
C GLY A 200 -8.86 13.45 2.25
N VAL A 201 -8.11 12.49 1.73
CA VAL A 201 -8.12 12.08 0.33
C VAL A 201 -8.37 10.58 0.24
N ILE A 202 -9.09 10.16 -0.79
CA ILE A 202 -9.41 8.77 -1.07
C ILE A 202 -8.95 8.45 -2.48
N PHE A 203 -8.31 7.29 -2.64
CA PHE A 203 -8.03 6.67 -3.92
C PHE A 203 -8.84 5.39 -4.04
N THR A 204 -9.51 5.15 -5.17
CA THR A 204 -10.18 3.86 -5.44
C THR A 204 -9.22 2.82 -6.00
N LEU A 205 -7.94 2.92 -5.64
CA LEU A 205 -6.91 1.91 -5.81
C LEU A 205 -5.83 2.18 -4.77
N ASP A 206 -4.89 1.26 -4.61
CA ASP A 206 -3.67 1.52 -3.87
C ASP A 206 -2.75 2.48 -4.68
N PRO A 207 -2.48 3.71 -4.21
CA PRO A 207 -1.75 4.72 -4.98
C PRO A 207 -0.26 4.39 -5.16
N ASP A 208 0.28 3.42 -4.41
CA ASP A 208 1.69 3.03 -4.51
C ASP A 208 1.88 1.92 -5.58
N THR A 209 1.03 0.90 -5.58
CA THR A 209 1.15 -0.28 -6.45
C THR A 209 0.19 -0.29 -7.63
N GLY A 210 -0.90 0.48 -7.58
CA GLY A 210 -1.99 0.45 -8.55
C GLY A 210 -3.02 -0.66 -8.31
N HIS A 211 -2.96 -1.37 -7.19
CA HIS A 211 -3.88 -2.47 -6.88
C HIS A 211 -5.33 -1.99 -6.76
N ARG A 212 -6.21 -2.47 -7.64
CA ARG A 212 -7.58 -1.97 -7.80
C ARG A 212 -8.61 -2.54 -6.82
N GLY A 213 -8.23 -3.56 -6.04
CA GLY A 213 -9.12 -4.22 -5.07
C GLY A 213 -9.49 -3.38 -3.84
N PHE A 214 -8.87 -2.20 -3.67
CA PHE A 214 -8.99 -1.40 -2.45
C PHE A 214 -9.53 0.00 -2.69
N VAL A 215 -10.23 0.51 -1.69
CA VAL A 215 -10.35 1.95 -1.46
C VAL A 215 -9.32 2.31 -0.39
N TYR A 216 -8.36 3.14 -0.74
CA TYR A 216 -7.34 3.68 0.16
C TYR A 216 -7.77 5.05 0.66
N ILE A 217 -8.07 5.16 1.95
CA ILE A 217 -8.58 6.39 2.58
C ILE A 217 -7.48 6.95 3.47
N THR A 218 -7.24 8.24 3.35
CA THR A 218 -6.36 8.97 4.25
C THR A 218 -7.14 9.99 5.06
N ALA A 219 -6.68 10.29 6.28
CA ALA A 219 -7.36 11.23 7.17
C ALA A 219 -6.40 12.06 8.02
N ILE A 220 -6.72 13.34 8.19
CA ILE A 220 -6.06 14.28 9.11
C ILE A 220 -7.11 15.10 9.88
N TYR A 221 -6.67 15.78 10.95
CA TYR A 221 -7.48 16.78 11.64
C TYR A 221 -7.38 18.14 10.93
N GLY A 222 -8.49 18.87 10.87
CA GLY A 222 -8.57 20.17 10.21
C GLY A 222 -8.84 20.08 8.72
N LEU A 223 -8.58 21.17 8.00
CA LEU A 223 -8.79 21.28 6.56
C LEU A 223 -7.75 20.49 5.75
N GLY A 224 -8.19 19.93 4.61
CA GLY A 224 -7.43 18.96 3.81
C GLY A 224 -6.23 19.51 3.04
N GLU A 225 -5.99 20.82 3.09
CA GLU A 225 -4.90 21.45 2.35
C GLU A 225 -3.52 20.89 2.74
N ASN A 226 -3.31 20.55 4.02
CA ASN A 226 -2.06 19.98 4.51
C ASN A 226 -1.75 18.60 3.91
N ILE A 227 -2.77 17.78 3.66
CA ILE A 227 -2.57 16.44 3.09
C ILE A 227 -2.36 16.52 1.58
N VAL A 228 -3.13 17.36 0.87
CA VAL A 228 -2.97 17.59 -0.59
C VAL A 228 -1.57 18.15 -0.90
N GLN A 229 -0.99 18.95 0.00
CA GLN A 229 0.36 19.50 -0.13
C GLN A 229 1.48 18.59 0.41
N GLY A 230 1.14 17.41 0.96
CA GLY A 230 2.12 16.47 1.51
C GLY A 230 2.86 16.98 2.76
N ARG A 231 2.28 17.92 3.52
CA ARG A 231 2.91 18.55 4.69
C ARG A 231 2.76 17.74 5.98
N VAL A 232 1.80 16.81 6.02
CA VAL A 232 1.43 16.07 7.23
C VAL A 232 1.26 14.60 6.87
N GLY A 233 1.85 13.70 7.67
CA GLY A 233 1.60 12.26 7.58
C GLY A 233 0.18 11.91 8.09
N PRO A 234 -0.70 11.38 7.23
CA PRO A 234 -2.09 11.09 7.59
C PRO A 234 -2.26 9.69 8.20
N ASP A 235 -3.41 9.47 8.85
CA ASP A 235 -3.89 8.10 9.04
C ASP A 235 -4.21 7.47 7.69
N ALA A 236 -4.12 6.15 7.61
CA ALA A 236 -4.42 5.39 6.41
C ALA A 236 -5.36 4.21 6.73
N TYR A 237 -6.30 3.94 5.82
CA TYR A 237 -7.29 2.88 5.94
C TYR A 237 -7.45 2.17 4.60
N TYR A 238 -7.43 0.84 4.62
CA TYR A 238 -7.65 0.00 3.44
C TYR A 238 -8.98 -0.72 3.58
N VAL A 239 -9.91 -0.41 2.67
CA VAL A 239 -11.20 -1.08 2.59
C VAL A 239 -11.26 -1.94 1.33
N HIS A 240 -11.53 -3.23 1.49
CA HIS A 240 -11.60 -4.16 0.36
C HIS A 240 -12.95 -4.05 -0.36
N LYS A 241 -12.92 -3.76 -1.66
CA LYS A 241 -14.13 -3.42 -2.42
C LYS A 241 -15.12 -4.58 -2.53
N GLU A 242 -14.64 -5.76 -2.89
CA GLU A 242 -15.53 -6.88 -3.21
C GLU A 242 -16.27 -7.38 -1.97
N THR A 243 -15.58 -7.48 -0.83
CA THR A 243 -16.22 -7.89 0.42
C THR A 243 -17.11 -6.80 1.00
N LEU A 244 -16.80 -5.52 0.79
CA LEU A 244 -17.71 -4.42 1.16
C LEU A 244 -19.03 -4.52 0.39
N LYS A 245 -18.97 -4.73 -0.93
CA LYS A 245 -20.14 -4.92 -1.79
C LYS A 245 -20.98 -6.14 -1.38
N ALA A 246 -20.33 -7.17 -0.84
CA ALA A 246 -20.99 -8.35 -0.31
C ALA A 246 -21.59 -8.15 1.11
N GLY A 247 -21.46 -6.95 1.70
CA GLY A 247 -22.08 -6.59 2.99
C GLY A 247 -21.22 -6.86 4.23
N TYR A 248 -19.93 -7.18 4.05
CA TYR A 248 -19.00 -7.41 5.15
C TYR A 248 -18.39 -6.11 5.69
N ARG A 249 -17.86 -6.15 6.92
CA ARG A 249 -17.06 -5.05 7.49
C ARG A 249 -15.65 -5.10 6.91
N ALA A 250 -15.51 -4.64 5.68
CA ALA A 250 -14.33 -4.85 4.85
C ALA A 250 -13.14 -3.91 5.12
N LEU A 251 -13.04 -3.31 6.32
CA LEU A 251 -11.85 -2.56 6.74
C LEU A 251 -10.75 -3.57 7.13
N VAL A 252 -9.82 -3.82 6.22
CA VAL A 252 -8.83 -4.90 6.37
C VAL A 252 -7.53 -4.43 7.02
N HIS A 253 -7.21 -3.14 6.95
CA HIS A 253 -5.98 -2.59 7.56
C HIS A 253 -6.15 -1.11 7.88
N LYS A 254 -5.56 -0.66 8.99
CA LYS A 254 -5.44 0.77 9.33
C LYS A 254 -4.09 1.09 9.95
N LYS A 255 -3.51 2.23 9.58
CA LYS A 255 -2.21 2.71 10.06
C LYS A 255 -2.36 4.11 10.64
N LEU A 256 -1.87 4.28 11.85
CA LEU A 256 -1.89 5.57 12.54
C LEU A 256 -0.79 6.48 11.98
N GLY A 257 -1.19 7.67 11.54
CA GLY A 257 -0.30 8.73 11.07
C GLY A 257 0.12 9.69 12.19
N PRO A 258 1.25 10.38 12.03
CA PRO A 258 1.76 11.32 13.03
C PRO A 258 0.88 12.56 13.18
N LYS A 259 0.13 12.96 12.14
CA LYS A 259 -0.89 14.04 12.15
C LYS A 259 -0.40 15.33 12.83
N GLU A 260 0.77 15.83 12.48
CA GLU A 260 1.51 16.83 13.28
C GLU A 260 0.90 18.24 13.28
N LEU A 261 0.19 18.61 12.21
CA LEU A 261 -0.40 19.94 12.05
C LEU A 261 -1.89 19.85 11.71
N THR A 262 -2.67 20.75 12.32
CA THR A 262 -4.08 20.99 12.01
C THR A 262 -4.21 22.38 11.38
N LEU A 263 -4.80 22.46 10.18
CA LEU A 263 -5.19 23.72 9.57
C LEU A 263 -6.62 24.06 10.00
N ALA A 264 -6.79 25.16 10.72
CA ALA A 264 -8.09 25.59 11.23
C ALA A 264 -8.28 27.11 11.12
N PHE A 265 -9.53 27.55 11.13
CA PHE A 265 -9.86 28.99 11.18
C PHE A 265 -9.51 29.56 12.56
N ASP A 266 -8.82 30.70 12.56
CA ASP A 266 -8.52 31.46 13.77
C ASP A 266 -9.46 32.67 13.87
N PRO A 267 -10.47 32.63 14.77
CA PRO A 267 -11.41 33.75 14.93
C PRO A 267 -10.74 35.06 15.37
N ARG A 268 -9.54 35.02 15.97
CA ARG A 268 -8.83 36.22 16.43
C ARG A 268 -8.12 36.95 15.31
N GLU A 269 -7.55 36.19 14.38
CA GLU A 269 -6.83 36.74 13.22
C GLU A 269 -7.71 36.84 11.97
N GLY A 270 -8.91 36.25 11.99
CA GLY A 270 -9.84 36.23 10.86
C GLY A 270 -9.32 35.45 9.65
N ARG A 271 -8.46 34.45 9.87
CA ARG A 271 -7.81 33.68 8.79
C ARG A 271 -7.49 32.25 9.19
N LEU A 272 -7.22 31.40 8.20
CA LEU A 272 -6.74 30.04 8.41
C LEU A 272 -5.29 30.03 8.91
N ARG A 273 -4.99 29.16 9.87
CA ARG A 273 -3.65 29.00 10.44
C ARG A 273 -3.35 27.55 10.79
N ASN A 274 -2.11 27.13 10.49
CA ASN A 274 -1.58 25.86 10.96
C ASN A 274 -1.20 25.94 12.44
N ARG A 275 -1.66 24.94 13.20
CA ARG A 275 -1.34 24.76 14.62
C ARG A 275 -0.85 23.34 14.86
N PRO A 276 0.07 23.10 15.82
CA PRO A 276 0.45 21.75 16.21
C PRO A 276 -0.78 20.97 16.72
N THR A 277 -0.95 19.75 16.22
CA THR A 277 -2.01 18.85 16.69
C THR A 277 -1.68 18.37 18.11
N PRO A 278 -2.61 18.46 19.07
CA PRO A 278 -2.40 17.96 20.43
C PRO A 278 -1.99 16.47 20.46
N PRO A 279 -1.06 16.05 21.34
CA PRO A 279 -0.59 14.66 21.42
C PRO A 279 -1.70 13.62 21.58
N TYR A 280 -2.73 13.92 22.38
CA TYR A 280 -3.84 12.99 22.60
C TYR A 280 -4.66 12.70 21.33
N LEU A 281 -4.74 13.65 20.38
CA LEU A 281 -5.37 13.44 19.07
C LEU A 281 -4.43 12.72 18.10
N ARG A 282 -3.11 12.99 18.16
CA ARG A 282 -2.13 12.30 17.32
C ARG A 282 -2.13 10.79 17.55
N ASN A 283 -2.36 10.37 18.80
CA ASN A 283 -2.45 8.97 19.20
C ASN A 283 -3.82 8.31 18.91
N GLN A 284 -4.72 9.00 18.21
CA GLN A 284 -6.05 8.50 17.84
C GLN A 284 -6.24 8.52 16.33
N PHE A 285 -7.08 7.61 15.84
CA PHE A 285 -7.52 7.59 14.46
C PHE A 285 -8.50 8.73 14.21
N ALA A 286 -8.32 9.47 13.11
CA ALA A 286 -9.15 10.61 12.72
C ALA A 286 -10.55 10.19 12.24
N LEU A 287 -10.68 8.99 11.69
CA LEU A 287 -11.95 8.37 11.33
C LEU A 287 -12.27 7.17 12.23
N SER A 288 -13.56 7.03 12.55
CA SER A 288 -14.12 5.76 13.02
C SER A 288 -14.22 4.75 11.87
N GLU A 289 -14.36 3.47 12.21
CA GLU A 289 -14.47 2.42 11.18
C GLU A 289 -15.74 2.57 10.34
N ASP A 290 -16.87 2.94 10.94
CA ASP A 290 -18.13 3.10 10.21
C ASP A 290 -18.07 4.28 9.23
N GLU A 291 -17.37 5.35 9.59
CA GLU A 291 -17.12 6.48 8.69
C GLU A 291 -16.21 6.08 7.53
N ALA A 292 -15.15 5.30 7.78
CA ALA A 292 -14.27 4.78 6.73
C ALA A 292 -15.04 3.85 5.77
N LEU A 293 -15.92 2.98 6.28
CA LEU A 293 -16.76 2.10 5.44
C LEU A 293 -17.77 2.91 4.61
N LEU A 294 -18.38 3.96 5.18
CA LEU A 294 -19.31 4.84 4.45
C LEU A 294 -18.59 5.60 3.32
N LEU A 295 -17.42 6.17 3.61
CA LEU A 295 -16.59 6.83 2.59
C LEU A 295 -16.17 5.86 1.48
N ALA A 296 -15.85 4.61 1.83
CA ALA A 296 -15.53 3.58 0.85
C ALA A 296 -16.73 3.21 -0.04
N ASP A 297 -17.93 3.05 0.53
CA ASP A 297 -19.16 2.81 -0.24
C ASP A 297 -19.44 3.94 -1.23
N TRP A 298 -19.37 5.21 -0.78
CA TRP A 298 -19.54 6.36 -1.68
C TRP A 298 -18.49 6.40 -2.79
N SER A 299 -17.23 6.09 -2.46
CA SER A 299 -16.12 6.10 -3.42
C SER A 299 -16.27 5.02 -4.49
N ILE A 300 -16.74 3.83 -4.12
CA ILE A 300 -17.05 2.75 -5.05
C ILE A 300 -18.17 3.18 -6.02
N ARG A 301 -19.24 3.80 -5.52
CA ARG A 301 -20.34 4.29 -6.38
C ARG A 301 -19.88 5.35 -7.37
N ILE A 302 -18.99 6.24 -6.94
CA ILE A 302 -18.36 7.23 -7.84
C ILE A 302 -17.56 6.51 -8.92
N GLU A 303 -16.66 5.61 -8.55
CA GLU A 303 -15.84 4.85 -9.50
C GLU A 303 -16.70 4.09 -10.51
N GLU A 304 -17.78 3.43 -10.07
CA GLU A 304 -18.73 2.73 -10.94
C GLU A 304 -19.44 3.68 -11.91
N HIS A 305 -19.91 4.83 -11.43
CA HIS A 305 -20.56 5.85 -12.26
C HIS A 305 -19.64 6.37 -13.37
N TYR A 306 -18.43 6.81 -13.00
CA TYR A 306 -17.46 7.36 -13.94
C TYR A 306 -16.92 6.29 -14.90
N SER A 307 -16.73 5.06 -14.42
CA SER A 307 -16.37 3.93 -15.28
C SER A 307 -17.47 3.61 -16.29
N GLY A 308 -18.74 3.66 -15.86
CA GLY A 308 -19.90 3.46 -16.74
C GLY A 308 -20.00 4.54 -17.82
N LYS A 309 -19.84 5.82 -17.45
CA LYS A 309 -19.87 6.95 -18.40
C LYS A 309 -18.73 6.90 -19.43
N ARG A 310 -17.54 6.45 -19.03
CA ARG A 310 -16.36 6.36 -19.92
C ARG A 310 -16.26 5.05 -20.69
N GLY A 311 -17.00 4.01 -20.28
CA GLY A 311 -16.90 2.66 -20.86
C GLY A 311 -15.60 1.92 -20.52
N THR A 312 -14.77 2.47 -19.63
CA THR A 312 -13.49 1.89 -19.21
C THR A 312 -13.30 2.04 -17.70
N PRO A 313 -12.67 1.08 -17.01
CA PRO A 313 -12.38 1.20 -15.58
C PRO A 313 -11.64 2.50 -15.25
N THR A 314 -12.27 3.37 -14.47
CA THR A 314 -11.78 4.71 -14.16
C THR A 314 -11.62 4.84 -12.64
N PRO A 315 -10.45 4.49 -12.08
CA PRO A 315 -10.15 4.73 -10.68
C PRO A 315 -10.18 6.24 -10.39
N MET A 316 -10.54 6.60 -9.16
CA MET A 316 -10.83 7.97 -8.77
C MET A 316 -9.94 8.42 -7.61
N ASP A 317 -9.56 9.70 -7.66
CA ASP A 317 -8.96 10.51 -6.60
C ASP A 317 -10.05 11.48 -6.09
N ILE A 318 -10.38 11.36 -4.81
CA ILE A 318 -11.55 11.99 -4.18
C ILE A 318 -11.11 12.74 -2.92
N GLU A 319 -11.49 14.00 -2.81
CA GLU A 319 -11.34 14.79 -1.58
C GLU A 319 -12.60 14.70 -0.72
N TRP A 320 -12.46 14.56 0.59
CA TRP A 320 -13.59 14.47 1.52
C TRP A 320 -13.34 15.29 2.79
N ALA A 321 -14.43 15.65 3.47
CA ALA A 321 -14.41 16.35 4.75
C ALA A 321 -15.57 15.93 5.64
N LYS A 322 -15.31 15.90 6.95
CA LYS A 322 -16.33 15.80 7.99
C LYS A 322 -16.66 17.20 8.50
N ASP A 323 -17.94 17.54 8.50
CA ASP A 323 -18.41 18.79 9.10
C ASP A 323 -18.37 18.67 10.63
N GLY A 324 -17.63 19.55 11.31
CA GLY A 324 -17.55 19.49 12.78
C GLY A 324 -18.87 19.77 13.50
N PRO A 325 -19.65 20.81 13.12
CA PRO A 325 -20.96 21.09 13.69
C PRO A 325 -21.99 19.97 13.51
N THR A 326 -22.14 19.40 12.31
CA THR A 326 -23.17 18.35 12.08
C THR A 326 -22.67 16.93 12.28
N GLY A 327 -21.35 16.71 12.23
CA GLY A 327 -20.73 15.39 12.25
C GLY A 327 -20.88 14.63 10.93
N GLU A 328 -21.46 15.24 9.89
CA GLU A 328 -21.74 14.58 8.61
C GLU A 328 -20.51 14.57 7.69
N LEU A 329 -20.40 13.52 6.88
CA LEU A 329 -19.37 13.40 5.85
C LEU A 329 -19.85 14.00 4.52
N PHE A 330 -18.91 14.61 3.80
CA PHE A 330 -19.12 15.20 2.49
C PHE A 330 -17.96 14.89 1.56
N LEU A 331 -18.25 14.65 0.29
CA LEU A 331 -17.26 14.59 -0.77
C LEU A 331 -17.13 15.97 -1.42
N LEU A 332 -15.91 16.47 -1.47
CA LEU A 332 -15.59 17.83 -1.88
C LEU A 332 -15.20 17.91 -3.36
N GLN A 333 -14.57 16.88 -3.90
CA GLN A 333 -14.15 16.81 -5.30
C GLN A 333 -13.92 15.34 -5.68
N ALA A 334 -14.14 14.99 -6.94
CA ALA A 334 -13.74 13.70 -7.49
C ALA A 334 -13.17 13.89 -8.91
N ARG A 335 -12.07 13.20 -9.20
CA ARG A 335 -11.45 13.18 -10.53
C ARG A 335 -10.83 11.82 -10.82
N PRO A 336 -10.60 11.44 -12.08
CA PRO A 336 -9.85 10.25 -12.40
C PRO A 336 -8.43 10.26 -11.82
N GLU A 337 -7.98 9.12 -11.31
CA GLU A 337 -6.59 8.84 -10.96
C GLU A 337 -5.76 8.71 -12.25
N THR A 338 -4.56 9.28 -12.31
CA THR A 338 -3.78 9.44 -13.57
C THR A 338 -2.40 8.80 -13.57
N VAL A 339 -1.87 8.37 -12.42
CA VAL A 339 -0.53 7.79 -12.28
C VAL A 339 -0.52 6.31 -12.71
N HIS A 340 -1.46 5.52 -12.18
CA HIS A 340 -1.53 4.07 -12.45
C HIS A 340 -2.48 3.74 -13.58
N SER A 341 -3.45 4.62 -13.87
CA SER A 341 -4.33 4.44 -15.04
C SER A 341 -3.59 4.45 -16.38
N GLN A 342 -2.36 4.99 -16.43
CA GLN A 342 -1.53 5.08 -17.64
C GLN A 342 -0.42 4.01 -17.72
N LYS A 343 -0.15 3.25 -16.66
CA LYS A 343 0.94 2.25 -16.63
C LYS A 343 0.36 0.85 -16.62
N ALA A 344 0.71 0.05 -17.63
CA ALA A 344 0.54 -1.40 -17.53
C ALA A 344 1.51 -1.92 -16.45
N PRO A 345 1.13 -2.89 -15.60
CA PRO A 345 2.06 -3.52 -14.68
C PRO A 345 3.11 -4.29 -15.49
N VAL A 346 4.35 -3.79 -15.49
CA VAL A 346 5.48 -4.43 -16.15
C VAL A 346 6.42 -4.98 -15.09
N LEU A 347 6.71 -6.28 -15.15
CA LEU A 347 7.70 -6.89 -14.26
C LEU A 347 9.10 -6.75 -14.85
N ARG A 348 10.09 -6.36 -14.04
CA ARG A 348 11.49 -6.21 -14.47
C ARG A 348 12.33 -7.34 -13.91
N ILE A 349 12.87 -8.19 -14.78
CA ILE A 349 13.89 -9.19 -14.43
C ILE A 349 15.26 -8.61 -14.75
N HIS A 350 16.16 -8.54 -13.78
CA HIS A 350 17.53 -8.13 -14.03
C HIS A 350 18.42 -9.36 -14.29
N ARG A 351 19.24 -9.34 -15.34
CA ARG A 351 20.18 -10.40 -15.67
C ARG A 351 21.57 -9.83 -15.91
N LEU A 352 22.52 -10.20 -15.07
CA LEU A 352 23.92 -9.84 -15.28
C LEU A 352 24.48 -10.64 -16.47
N LEU A 353 25.01 -9.94 -17.49
CA LEU A 353 25.54 -10.56 -18.70
C LEU A 353 27.04 -10.86 -18.59
N GLU A 354 27.75 -10.05 -17.81
CA GLU A 354 29.20 -10.09 -17.67
C GLU A 354 29.60 -10.26 -16.21
N ARG A 355 30.73 -10.92 -15.96
CA ARG A 355 31.29 -11.05 -14.62
C ARG A 355 32.59 -10.27 -14.52
N GLY A 356 32.69 -9.43 -13.49
CA GLY A 356 33.87 -8.65 -13.16
C GLY A 356 34.59 -9.16 -11.91
N GLU A 357 35.60 -8.41 -11.49
CA GLU A 357 36.26 -8.59 -10.19
C GLU A 357 35.26 -8.27 -9.07
N VAL A 358 35.08 -9.19 -8.12
CA VAL A 358 34.21 -8.99 -6.96
C VAL A 358 34.98 -8.22 -5.89
N LEU A 359 34.48 -7.03 -5.54
CA LEU A 359 35.04 -6.17 -4.50
C LEU A 359 34.52 -6.51 -3.11
N ALA A 360 33.23 -6.87 -3.01
CA ALA A 360 32.60 -7.24 -1.76
C ALA A 360 31.42 -8.20 -2.01
N GLU A 361 31.16 -9.09 -1.06
CA GLU A 361 30.01 -9.99 -1.05
C GLU A 361 29.25 -9.87 0.28
N GLY A 362 27.94 -10.00 0.23
CA GLY A 362 27.07 -9.99 1.39
C GLY A 362 25.71 -10.62 1.08
N LEU A 363 24.72 -10.38 1.93
CA LEU A 363 23.35 -10.84 1.69
C LEU A 363 22.66 -9.94 0.67
N ALA A 364 22.10 -10.54 -0.38
CA ALA A 364 21.27 -9.84 -1.36
C ALA A 364 19.95 -9.38 -0.74
N VAL A 365 19.56 -8.16 -1.07
CA VAL A 365 18.26 -7.56 -0.76
C VAL A 365 17.65 -7.05 -2.05
N GLY A 366 16.53 -7.66 -2.44
CA GLY A 366 15.92 -7.48 -3.76
C GLY A 366 16.62 -8.33 -4.82
N GLU A 367 16.25 -8.13 -6.09
CA GLU A 367 16.85 -8.82 -7.26
C GLU A 367 17.32 -7.84 -8.34
N ALA A 368 17.29 -6.55 -8.05
CA ALA A 368 17.73 -5.54 -9.01
C ALA A 368 19.25 -5.59 -9.19
N ILE A 369 19.68 -5.06 -10.34
CA ILE A 369 21.07 -4.74 -10.60
C ILE A 369 21.11 -3.23 -10.86
N ALA A 370 22.03 -2.55 -10.21
CA ALA A 370 22.25 -1.12 -10.42
C ALA A 370 23.75 -0.82 -10.51
N THR A 371 24.07 0.22 -11.26
CA THR A 371 25.44 0.70 -11.45
C THR A 371 25.51 2.16 -11.03
N GLY A 372 26.59 2.53 -10.35
CA GLY A 372 26.84 3.90 -9.94
C GLY A 372 28.24 4.07 -9.37
N ARG A 373 28.63 5.33 -9.12
CA ARG A 373 29.89 5.63 -8.42
C ARG A 373 29.75 5.33 -6.94
N ALA A 374 30.71 4.59 -6.38
CA ALA A 374 30.74 4.26 -4.97
C ALA A 374 31.03 5.51 -4.13
N ARG A 375 30.14 5.81 -3.19
CA ARG A 375 30.30 6.90 -2.23
C ARG A 375 30.37 6.33 -0.82
N VAL A 376 31.57 6.33 -0.25
CA VAL A 376 31.80 5.84 1.11
C VAL A 376 31.53 6.96 2.11
N LEU A 377 30.45 6.83 2.88
CA LEU A 377 30.08 7.77 3.93
C LEU A 377 30.11 7.09 5.29
N LYS A 378 30.64 7.77 6.31
CA LYS A 378 30.71 7.25 7.68
C LYS A 378 29.61 7.79 8.57
N ASP A 379 29.08 8.96 8.24
CA ASP A 379 28.07 9.66 9.06
C ASP A 379 27.03 10.33 8.14
N PRO A 380 25.72 10.32 8.49
CA PRO A 380 24.68 11.01 7.71
C PRO A 380 24.97 12.50 7.48
N LYS A 381 25.72 13.16 8.36
CA LYS A 381 26.08 14.58 8.20
C LYS A 381 26.92 14.86 6.96
N GLU A 382 27.47 13.83 6.33
CA GLU A 382 28.22 13.93 5.08
C GLU A 382 27.33 13.94 3.83
N MET A 383 26.00 14.02 4.01
CA MET A 383 24.96 14.09 2.98
C MET A 383 25.28 14.96 1.76
N ASP A 384 25.90 16.12 1.97
CA ASP A 384 26.22 17.08 0.91
C ASP A 384 27.22 16.53 -0.12
N ARG A 385 27.99 15.48 0.24
CA ARG A 385 28.93 14.80 -0.65
C ARG A 385 28.27 13.78 -1.57
N PHE A 386 27.03 13.38 -1.28
CA PHE A 386 26.32 12.34 -2.02
C PHE A 386 25.59 12.92 -3.23
N GLN A 387 25.83 12.36 -4.41
CA GLN A 387 25.14 12.74 -5.65
C GLN A 387 24.03 11.73 -5.98
N GLU A 388 23.03 12.18 -6.74
CA GLU A 388 21.93 11.31 -7.15
C GLU A 388 22.43 10.23 -8.11
N GLY A 389 21.99 8.99 -7.90
CA GLY A 389 22.44 7.82 -8.67
C GLY A 389 23.77 7.21 -8.22
N GLU A 390 24.38 7.68 -7.11
CA GLU A 390 25.56 7.04 -6.52
C GLU A 390 25.22 5.77 -5.74
N VAL A 391 26.23 4.92 -5.51
CA VAL A 391 26.12 3.72 -4.67
C VAL A 391 26.49 4.07 -3.23
N LEU A 392 25.48 3.96 -2.36
CA LEU A 392 25.56 3.84 -0.91
C LEU A 392 26.66 2.91 -0.40
N VAL A 393 27.80 3.36 0.15
CA VAL A 393 28.69 2.45 0.91
C VAL A 393 28.90 2.96 2.34
N THR A 394 28.47 2.21 3.36
CA THR A 394 28.60 2.60 4.77
C THR A 394 28.72 1.38 5.71
N GLU A 395 29.02 1.59 6.99
CA GLU A 395 29.09 0.50 7.97
C GLU A 395 27.69 0.00 8.37
N THR A 396 26.76 0.92 8.63
CA THR A 396 25.37 0.64 9.01
C THR A 396 24.49 1.85 8.70
N THR A 397 23.17 1.66 8.67
CA THR A 397 22.18 2.74 8.46
C THR A 397 21.18 2.82 9.61
N ASN A 398 20.61 4.01 9.81
CA ASN A 398 19.50 4.32 10.70
C ASN A 398 18.56 5.31 9.97
N PRO A 399 17.43 5.75 10.57
CA PRO A 399 16.46 6.62 9.88
C PRO A 399 17.04 7.94 9.33
N ASP A 400 18.13 8.46 9.92
CA ASP A 400 18.78 9.69 9.44
C ASP A 400 19.40 9.53 8.04
N TRP A 401 19.62 8.30 7.57
CA TRP A 401 20.16 8.02 6.23
C TRP A 401 19.09 8.00 5.14
N GLU A 402 17.79 7.97 5.48
CA GLU A 402 16.69 7.82 4.51
C GLU A 402 16.74 8.81 3.34
N PRO A 403 17.05 10.12 3.53
CA PRO A 403 17.10 11.05 2.41
C PRO A 403 18.24 10.75 1.41
N ILE A 404 19.35 10.16 1.86
CA ILE A 404 20.42 9.66 0.96
C ILE A 404 19.93 8.40 0.26
N MET A 405 19.37 7.46 1.00
CA MET A 405 18.94 6.16 0.47
C MET A 405 17.92 6.32 -0.66
N LYS A 406 17.02 7.31 -0.57
CA LYS A 406 16.07 7.69 -1.64
C LYS A 406 16.71 8.15 -2.94
N ARG A 407 17.95 8.66 -2.88
CA ARG A 407 18.71 9.19 -4.03
C ARG A 407 19.74 8.18 -4.56
N ALA A 408 19.94 7.07 -3.85
CA ALA A 408 20.99 6.10 -4.17
C ALA A 408 20.53 5.15 -5.29
N ALA A 409 21.47 4.77 -6.17
CA ALA A 409 21.23 3.72 -7.15
C ALA A 409 21.29 2.32 -6.53
N ALA A 410 22.12 2.12 -5.51
CA ALA A 410 22.23 0.89 -4.72
C ALA A 410 22.79 1.18 -3.32
N ILE A 411 22.65 0.22 -2.41
CA ILE A 411 23.09 0.36 -1.01
C ILE A 411 23.96 -0.84 -0.59
N VAL A 412 25.10 -0.57 0.02
CA VAL A 412 26.05 -1.57 0.51
C VAL A 412 26.40 -1.26 1.96
N THR A 413 26.13 -2.20 2.87
CA THR A 413 26.48 -2.04 4.29
C THR A 413 27.37 -3.17 4.80
N GLU A 414 28.37 -2.82 5.61
CA GLU A 414 29.26 -3.84 6.23
C GLU A 414 28.55 -4.71 7.26
N ARG A 415 27.56 -4.14 7.95
CA ARG A 415 26.76 -4.83 8.96
C ARG A 415 25.30 -4.84 8.56
N GLY A 416 24.58 -5.85 9.03
CA GLY A 416 23.14 -6.00 8.83
C GLY A 416 22.77 -7.35 8.20
N GLY A 417 21.63 -7.88 8.62
CA GLY A 417 20.99 -9.05 8.00
C GLY A 417 19.81 -8.65 7.11
N ARG A 418 19.05 -9.64 6.63
CA ARG A 418 17.85 -9.45 5.79
C ARG A 418 16.77 -8.55 6.42
N THR A 419 16.81 -8.36 7.74
CA THR A 419 15.87 -7.54 8.52
C THR A 419 16.51 -6.26 9.07
N SER A 420 17.74 -5.93 8.64
CA SER A 420 18.38 -4.68 9.04
C SER A 420 17.66 -3.47 8.46
N HIS A 421 17.86 -2.30 9.08
CA HIS A 421 17.32 -1.03 8.59
C HIS A 421 17.63 -0.81 7.09
N ALA A 422 18.87 -1.06 6.66
CA ALA A 422 19.28 -0.96 5.27
C ALA A 422 18.47 -1.90 4.37
N ALA A 423 18.26 -3.15 4.81
CA ALA A 423 17.51 -4.13 4.03
C ALA A 423 16.01 -3.82 3.95
N ILE A 424 15.42 -3.26 5.00
CA ILE A 424 14.00 -2.88 5.02
C ILE A 424 13.77 -1.71 4.06
N VAL A 425 14.52 -0.63 4.23
CA VAL A 425 14.36 0.59 3.43
C VAL A 425 14.74 0.35 1.96
N ALA A 426 15.76 -0.45 1.67
CA ALA A 426 16.11 -0.79 0.29
C ALA A 426 14.95 -1.51 -0.45
N ARG A 427 14.22 -2.41 0.23
CA ARG A 427 13.04 -3.09 -0.34
C ARG A 427 11.88 -2.13 -0.59
N GLU A 428 11.68 -1.18 0.31
CA GLU A 428 10.66 -0.13 0.19
C GLU A 428 10.93 0.77 -1.01
N LEU A 429 12.20 1.16 -1.19
CA LEU A 429 12.64 2.03 -2.28
C LEU A 429 12.85 1.30 -3.61
N GLY A 430 12.82 -0.04 -3.63
CA GLY A 430 13.07 -0.84 -4.82
C GLY A 430 14.51 -0.76 -5.34
N VAL A 431 15.46 -0.36 -4.50
CA VAL A 431 16.89 -0.28 -4.85
C VAL A 431 17.60 -1.56 -4.42
N PRO A 432 18.55 -2.10 -5.21
CA PRO A 432 19.30 -3.27 -4.80
C PRO A 432 20.20 -2.94 -3.62
N ALA A 433 20.25 -3.84 -2.63
CA ALA A 433 21.17 -3.70 -1.51
C ALA A 433 21.93 -4.98 -1.15
N VAL A 434 23.19 -4.82 -0.76
CA VAL A 434 24.06 -5.88 -0.26
C VAL A 434 24.41 -5.56 1.19
N VAL A 435 23.85 -6.33 2.12
CA VAL A 435 24.00 -6.08 3.57
C VAL A 435 24.87 -7.15 4.22
N GLY A 436 25.65 -6.78 5.25
CA GLY A 436 26.59 -7.71 5.87
C GLY A 436 27.83 -7.95 5.01
N ALA A 437 28.17 -7.01 4.13
CA ALA A 437 29.34 -7.06 3.26
C ALA A 437 30.62 -6.68 4.03
N VAL A 438 31.12 -7.61 4.83
CA VAL A 438 32.21 -7.35 5.80
C VAL A 438 33.43 -6.75 5.11
N GLY A 439 33.79 -5.53 5.49
CA GLY A 439 34.95 -4.81 4.95
C GLY A 439 34.69 -3.98 3.69
N ALA A 440 33.44 -3.88 3.22
CA ALA A 440 33.07 -3.12 2.02
C ALA A 440 33.56 -1.66 2.00
N THR A 441 33.60 -0.95 3.13
CA THR A 441 34.08 0.44 3.20
C THR A 441 35.57 0.61 2.93
N ARG A 442 36.33 -0.49 3.00
CA ARG A 442 37.78 -0.54 2.71
C ARG A 442 38.08 -1.18 1.36
N LEU A 443 37.28 -2.17 0.97
CA LEU A 443 37.49 -2.93 -0.26
C LEU A 443 36.98 -2.20 -1.50
N ILE A 444 35.95 -1.36 -1.36
CA ILE A 444 35.38 -0.57 -2.45
C ILE A 444 36.02 0.83 -2.43
N PRO A 445 36.80 1.22 -3.46
CA PRO A 445 37.41 2.55 -3.55
C PRO A 445 36.37 3.65 -3.75
N GLU A 446 36.50 4.76 -3.02
CA GLU A 446 35.60 5.92 -3.18
C GLU A 446 35.75 6.53 -4.59
N GLY A 447 34.61 6.80 -5.24
CA GLY A 447 34.51 7.41 -6.58
C GLY A 447 34.67 6.42 -7.73
N GLU A 448 35.02 5.16 -7.45
CA GLU A 448 35.07 4.08 -8.44
C GLU A 448 33.66 3.70 -8.89
N GLU A 449 33.51 3.40 -10.17
CA GLU A 449 32.25 2.90 -10.71
C GLU A 449 32.09 1.42 -10.38
N VAL A 450 30.95 1.04 -9.82
CA VAL A 450 30.66 -0.32 -9.37
C VAL A 450 29.27 -0.77 -9.82
N THR A 451 29.12 -2.07 -10.07
CA THR A 451 27.84 -2.71 -10.30
C THR A 451 27.45 -3.54 -9.09
N VAL A 452 26.32 -3.23 -8.49
CA VAL A 452 25.73 -3.99 -7.37
C VAL A 452 24.67 -4.93 -7.93
N SER A 453 24.91 -6.23 -7.80
CA SER A 453 24.03 -7.29 -8.29
C SER A 453 23.40 -8.05 -7.13
N CYS A 454 22.07 -8.02 -7.06
CA CYS A 454 21.27 -8.87 -6.19
C CYS A 454 20.52 -9.97 -6.96
N ALA A 455 20.70 -10.05 -8.28
CA ALA A 455 19.97 -10.99 -9.16
C ALA A 455 20.56 -12.41 -9.19
N GLU A 456 21.66 -12.68 -8.48
CA GLU A 456 22.42 -13.93 -8.54
C GLU A 456 22.12 -14.89 -7.36
N GLY A 457 20.96 -14.74 -6.72
CA GLY A 457 20.51 -15.57 -5.58
C GLY A 457 20.72 -14.88 -4.22
N GLU A 458 20.96 -15.66 -3.17
CA GLU A 458 21.03 -15.12 -1.79
C GLU A 458 22.28 -14.28 -1.49
N VAL A 459 23.33 -14.43 -2.31
CA VAL A 459 24.59 -13.70 -2.18
C VAL A 459 24.56 -12.51 -3.14
N GLY A 460 24.52 -11.32 -2.56
CA GLY A 460 24.66 -10.06 -3.29
C GLY A 460 26.14 -9.75 -3.51
N ARG A 461 26.48 -9.27 -4.70
CA ARG A 461 27.86 -8.99 -5.10
C ARG A 461 28.03 -7.56 -5.56
N VAL A 462 29.14 -6.97 -5.15
CA VAL A 462 29.60 -5.67 -5.67
C VAL A 462 30.78 -5.93 -6.59
N TYR A 463 30.60 -5.65 -7.87
CA TYR A 463 31.62 -5.82 -8.89
C TYR A 463 32.32 -4.49 -9.20
N ARG A 464 33.61 -4.57 -9.52
CA ARG A 464 34.36 -3.44 -10.08
C ARG A 464 33.91 -3.14 -11.50
N GLY A 465 33.70 -1.85 -11.79
CA GLY A 465 33.31 -1.34 -13.10
C GLY A 465 31.80 -1.38 -13.34
N ALA A 466 31.37 -0.72 -14.43
CA ALA A 466 30.02 -0.84 -14.97
C ALA A 466 29.90 -2.10 -15.83
N LEU A 467 29.33 -3.17 -15.27
CA LEU A 467 29.09 -4.41 -15.99
C LEU A 467 27.79 -4.35 -16.79
N ALA A 468 27.78 -4.99 -17.97
CA ALA A 468 26.56 -5.12 -18.75
C ALA A 468 25.54 -6.03 -18.04
N PHE A 469 24.31 -5.54 -17.92
CA PHE A 469 23.15 -6.32 -17.49
C PHE A 469 21.93 -5.98 -18.35
N GLU A 470 21.05 -6.95 -18.51
CA GLU A 470 19.77 -6.79 -19.17
C GLU A 470 18.66 -6.60 -18.13
N VAL A 471 17.65 -5.83 -18.51
CA VAL A 471 16.39 -5.74 -17.78
C VAL A 471 15.29 -6.26 -18.73
N GLU A 472 14.84 -7.50 -18.52
CA GLU A 472 13.71 -8.06 -19.26
C GLU A 472 12.42 -7.55 -18.63
N GLU A 473 11.68 -6.75 -19.39
CA GLU A 473 10.35 -6.30 -19.03
C GLU A 473 9.32 -7.35 -19.49
N VAL A 474 8.85 -8.18 -18.56
CA VAL A 474 7.87 -9.24 -18.83
C VAL A 474 6.46 -8.75 -18.51
N ARG A 475 5.56 -8.88 -19.48
CA ARG A 475 4.13 -8.68 -19.26
C ARG A 475 3.53 -9.96 -18.68
N PRO A 476 2.91 -9.93 -17.50
CA PRO A 476 2.28 -11.09 -16.87
C PRO A 476 1.37 -11.90 -17.80
N GLU A 477 0.66 -11.22 -18.70
CA GLU A 477 -0.29 -11.79 -19.66
C GLU A 477 0.35 -12.77 -20.68
N THR A 478 1.67 -12.68 -20.87
CA THR A 478 2.39 -13.46 -21.89
C THR A 478 2.96 -14.77 -21.36
N LEU A 479 2.81 -15.05 -20.07
CA LEU A 479 3.33 -16.28 -19.48
C LEU A 479 2.47 -17.50 -19.82
N PRO A 480 3.10 -18.67 -20.02
CA PRO A 480 2.38 -19.92 -20.25
C PRO A 480 1.57 -20.30 -19.00
N ARG A 481 0.39 -20.90 -19.22
CA ARG A 481 -0.39 -21.51 -18.15
C ARG A 481 0.17 -22.89 -17.84
N THR A 482 0.27 -23.21 -16.55
CA THR A 482 0.70 -24.51 -16.03
C THR A 482 -0.47 -25.28 -15.42
N ARG A 483 -0.37 -26.60 -15.37
CA ARG A 483 -1.32 -27.47 -14.64
C ARG A 483 -1.03 -27.44 -13.14
N THR A 484 0.23 -27.54 -12.75
CA THR A 484 0.69 -27.32 -11.38
C THR A 484 0.51 -25.85 -11.04
N ARG A 485 -0.18 -25.57 -9.93
CA ARG A 485 -0.45 -24.19 -9.51
C ARG A 485 0.81 -23.52 -9.00
N ILE A 486 1.03 -22.28 -9.41
CA ILE A 486 2.18 -21.48 -8.99
C ILE A 486 1.70 -20.47 -7.95
N LEU A 487 2.06 -20.74 -6.70
CA LEU A 487 1.74 -19.91 -5.55
C LEU A 487 2.99 -19.13 -5.13
N VAL A 488 2.81 -18.16 -4.23
CA VAL A 488 3.91 -17.40 -3.62
C VAL A 488 3.96 -17.55 -2.11
N ASN A 489 5.18 -17.40 -1.56
CA ASN A 489 5.43 -17.20 -0.15
C ASN A 489 5.36 -15.70 0.14
N VAL A 490 4.54 -15.29 1.11
CA VAL A 490 4.39 -13.88 1.50
C VAL A 490 4.59 -13.73 3.00
N GLY A 491 5.46 -12.81 3.39
CA GLY A 491 5.80 -12.57 4.80
C GLY A 491 5.14 -11.33 5.39
N THR A 492 4.95 -10.26 4.59
CA THR A 492 4.46 -8.98 5.12
C THR A 492 3.29 -8.40 4.33
N PRO A 493 2.42 -7.61 4.99
CA PRO A 493 1.28 -6.97 4.33
C PRO A 493 1.66 -6.02 3.18
N GLU A 494 2.77 -5.29 3.31
CA GLU A 494 3.22 -4.31 2.32
C GLU A 494 3.68 -4.97 1.02
N GLU A 495 4.34 -6.13 1.12
CA GLU A 495 4.77 -6.90 -0.03
C GLU A 495 3.57 -7.48 -0.79
N ALA A 496 2.50 -7.84 -0.08
CA ALA A 496 1.35 -8.54 -0.65
C ALA A 496 0.64 -7.75 -1.75
N LEU A 497 0.48 -6.43 -1.61
CA LEU A 497 -0.18 -5.58 -2.61
C LEU A 497 0.55 -5.58 -3.95
N ARG A 498 1.89 -5.58 -3.91
CA ARG A 498 2.72 -5.62 -5.12
C ARG A 498 2.79 -7.02 -5.71
N VAL A 499 2.99 -8.03 -4.86
CA VAL A 499 3.13 -9.43 -5.29
C VAL A 499 1.81 -9.97 -5.83
N SER A 500 0.67 -9.50 -5.35
CA SER A 500 -0.63 -9.93 -5.88
C SER A 500 -0.87 -9.49 -7.33
N LEU A 501 -0.19 -8.45 -7.81
CA LEU A 501 -0.24 -8.05 -9.22
C LEU A 501 0.53 -9.01 -10.14
N LEU A 502 1.32 -9.93 -9.57
CA LEU A 502 2.02 -10.95 -10.31
C LEU A 502 1.06 -12.06 -10.76
N PRO A 503 1.38 -12.78 -11.85
CA PRO A 503 0.57 -13.88 -12.37
C PRO A 503 0.76 -15.13 -11.50
N THR A 504 0.20 -15.09 -10.30
CA THR A 504 0.23 -16.19 -9.32
C THR A 504 -1.18 -16.70 -9.07
N ASP A 505 -1.29 -17.97 -8.69
CA ASP A 505 -2.54 -18.64 -8.34
C ASP A 505 -2.96 -18.39 -6.88
N GLY A 506 -2.22 -17.58 -6.12
CA GLY A 506 -2.46 -17.29 -4.70
C GLY A 506 -1.21 -17.37 -3.83
N VAL A 507 -1.40 -17.55 -2.53
CA VAL A 507 -0.34 -17.66 -1.52
C VAL A 507 -0.32 -19.07 -0.95
N GLY A 508 0.79 -19.77 -1.11
CA GLY A 508 0.97 -21.14 -0.61
C GLY A 508 1.58 -21.18 0.79
N LEU A 509 2.15 -20.07 1.25
CA LEU A 509 2.59 -19.89 2.63
C LEU A 509 2.55 -18.41 3.04
N LEU A 510 1.62 -18.07 3.92
CA LEU A 510 1.65 -16.85 4.71
C LEU A 510 2.19 -17.21 6.10
N ARG A 511 3.36 -16.63 6.45
CA ARG A 511 4.02 -16.84 7.75
C ARG A 511 3.55 -15.81 8.77
N MET A 512 2.82 -16.25 9.78
CA MET A 512 2.24 -15.38 10.80
C MET A 512 3.30 -14.72 11.71
N GLU A 513 4.48 -15.33 11.84
CA GLU A 513 5.56 -14.88 12.74
C GLU A 513 6.04 -13.46 12.42
N PHE A 514 6.01 -13.06 11.14
CA PHE A 514 6.36 -11.70 10.75
C PHE A 514 5.39 -10.68 11.31
N VAL A 515 4.08 -10.94 11.21
CA VAL A 515 3.03 -10.07 11.78
C VAL A 515 3.19 -10.00 13.30
N PHE A 516 3.49 -11.13 13.95
CA PHE A 516 3.80 -11.16 15.37
C PHE A 516 4.98 -10.26 15.74
N ALA A 517 6.13 -10.43 15.09
CA ALA A 517 7.37 -9.76 15.48
C ALA A 517 7.37 -8.26 15.16
N SER A 518 6.71 -7.85 14.08
CA SER A 518 6.70 -6.47 13.61
C SER A 518 5.52 -5.66 14.15
N HIS A 519 4.33 -6.25 14.22
CA HIS A 519 3.10 -5.53 14.57
C HIS A 519 2.66 -5.80 16.01
N VAL A 520 2.50 -7.07 16.40
CA VAL A 520 1.97 -7.44 17.72
C VAL A 520 2.99 -7.21 18.84
N ARG A 521 4.24 -7.66 18.68
CA ARG A 521 5.41 -7.47 19.57
C ARG A 521 5.30 -7.99 21.01
N ILE A 522 4.10 -8.35 21.48
CA ILE A 522 3.81 -8.79 22.84
C ILE A 522 3.51 -10.30 22.84
N HIS A 523 3.98 -10.99 23.87
CA HIS A 523 3.65 -12.39 24.07
C HIS A 523 2.15 -12.56 24.36
N PRO A 524 1.42 -13.51 23.72
CA PRO A 524 -0.03 -13.65 23.91
C PRO A 524 -0.44 -13.82 25.37
N LEU A 525 0.34 -14.61 26.13
CA LEU A 525 0.07 -14.84 27.56
C LEU A 525 0.27 -13.59 28.44
N ALA A 526 1.08 -12.63 27.98
CA ALA A 526 1.21 -11.35 28.69
C ALA A 526 -0.08 -10.51 28.55
N LEU A 527 -0.85 -10.70 27.48
CA LEU A 527 -2.12 -10.01 27.27
C LEU A 527 -3.26 -10.71 28.02
N THR A 528 -3.32 -12.03 27.98
CA THR A 528 -4.37 -12.80 28.67
C THR A 528 -4.21 -12.82 30.19
N ARG A 529 -2.96 -12.81 30.68
CA ARG A 529 -2.59 -12.86 32.11
C ARG A 529 -2.00 -11.54 32.62
N PHE A 530 -2.44 -10.42 32.04
CA PHE A 530 -1.93 -9.07 32.29
C PHE A 530 -1.78 -8.72 33.78
N GLU A 531 -2.76 -9.07 34.61
CA GLU A 531 -2.75 -8.78 36.06
C GLU A 531 -1.66 -9.51 36.84
N THR A 532 -1.12 -10.60 36.30
CA THR A 532 -0.03 -11.38 36.93
C THR A 532 1.35 -10.82 36.60
N LEU A 533 1.45 -9.86 35.67
CA LEU A 533 2.72 -9.35 35.18
C LEU A 533 3.42 -8.46 36.22
N PRO A 534 4.77 -8.52 36.30
CA PRO A 534 5.57 -7.53 37.01
C PRO A 534 5.31 -6.12 36.48
N GLU A 535 5.38 -5.12 37.37
CA GLU A 535 5.06 -3.71 37.08
C GLU A 535 5.75 -3.18 35.81
N LYS A 536 7.05 -3.47 35.65
CA LYS A 536 7.83 -3.03 34.48
C LYS A 536 7.25 -3.56 33.16
N VAL A 537 6.86 -4.85 33.12
CA VAL A 537 6.32 -5.47 31.91
C VAL A 537 4.89 -5.00 31.68
N ARG A 538 4.11 -4.85 32.74
CA ARG A 538 2.75 -4.31 32.68
C ARG A 538 2.71 -2.95 32.00
N ARG A 539 3.60 -2.04 32.40
CA ARG A 539 3.73 -0.71 31.80
C ARG A 539 4.08 -0.77 30.31
N GLN A 540 4.99 -1.66 29.91
CA GLN A 540 5.32 -1.85 28.48
C GLN A 540 4.12 -2.35 27.68
N VAL A 541 3.33 -3.26 28.25
CA VAL A 541 2.09 -3.74 27.62
C VAL A 541 1.06 -2.62 27.54
N GLU A 542 0.87 -1.82 28.59
CA GLU A 542 -0.05 -0.66 28.58
C GLU A 542 0.32 0.36 27.51
N GLU A 543 1.60 0.72 27.40
CA GLU A 543 2.10 1.67 26.39
C GLU A 543 1.82 1.18 24.96
N LEU A 544 1.97 -0.11 24.70
CA LEU A 544 1.72 -0.70 23.38
C LEU A 544 0.24 -0.92 23.06
N THR A 545 -0.62 -0.95 24.08
CA THR A 545 -2.05 -1.29 23.98
C THR A 545 -2.94 -0.15 24.47
N GLU A 546 -2.43 1.09 24.50
CA GLU A 546 -3.13 2.25 25.05
C GLU A 546 -4.51 2.45 24.40
N ALA A 547 -4.59 2.22 23.08
CA ALA A 547 -5.84 2.33 22.31
C ALA A 547 -6.84 1.19 22.53
N TYR A 548 -6.49 0.16 23.32
CA TYR A 548 -7.29 -1.04 23.52
C TYR A 548 -7.65 -1.23 25.00
N PRO A 549 -8.94 -1.03 25.38
CA PRO A 549 -9.41 -1.35 26.71
C PRO A 549 -9.22 -2.83 27.05
N ASP A 550 -9.58 -3.71 26.12
CA ASP A 550 -9.26 -5.14 26.21
C ASP A 550 -7.94 -5.43 25.49
N LYS A 551 -6.95 -5.87 26.27
CA LYS A 551 -5.60 -6.22 25.79
C LYS A 551 -5.61 -7.41 24.84
N ARG A 552 -6.63 -8.29 24.92
CA ARG A 552 -6.80 -9.42 24.00
C ARG A 552 -7.25 -8.94 22.62
N ALA A 553 -8.14 -7.95 22.58
CA ALA A 553 -8.60 -7.34 21.33
C ALA A 553 -7.45 -6.71 20.54
N TYR A 554 -6.44 -6.13 21.22
CA TYR A 554 -5.22 -5.65 20.55
C TYR A 554 -4.55 -6.74 19.72
N PHE A 555 -4.39 -7.94 20.29
CA PHE A 555 -3.79 -9.07 19.60
C PHE A 555 -4.62 -9.48 18.39
N VAL A 556 -5.93 -9.72 18.62
CA VAL A 556 -6.86 -10.22 17.61
C VAL A 556 -6.93 -9.24 16.44
N ASP A 557 -7.10 -7.95 16.72
CA ASP A 557 -7.26 -6.92 15.69
C ASP A 557 -5.97 -6.66 14.92
N THR A 558 -4.83 -6.60 15.61
CA THR A 558 -3.54 -6.36 14.95
C THR A 558 -3.15 -7.53 14.06
N LEU A 559 -3.37 -8.75 14.53
CA LEU A 559 -3.10 -9.96 13.76
C LEU A 559 -4.07 -10.10 12.59
N ALA A 560 -5.37 -9.88 12.82
CA ALA A 560 -6.39 -9.92 11.77
C ALA A 560 -6.13 -8.88 10.68
N GLN A 561 -5.63 -7.68 11.02
CA GLN A 561 -5.29 -6.68 10.01
C GLN A 561 -4.11 -7.09 9.13
N GLY A 562 -3.06 -7.68 9.74
CA GLY A 562 -1.90 -8.18 8.98
C GLY A 562 -2.30 -9.31 8.03
N ILE A 563 -3.08 -10.27 8.50
CA ILE A 563 -3.58 -11.39 7.67
C ILE A 563 -4.60 -10.89 6.64
N GLY A 564 -5.52 -10.02 7.06
CA GLY A 564 -6.63 -9.51 6.27
C GLY A 564 -6.17 -8.74 5.05
N LEU A 565 -5.13 -7.89 5.18
CA LEU A 565 -4.58 -7.18 4.01
C LEU A 565 -4.00 -8.16 2.97
N ILE A 566 -3.27 -9.18 3.42
CA ILE A 566 -2.69 -10.20 2.53
C ILE A 566 -3.81 -11.00 1.85
N ALA A 567 -4.79 -11.49 2.62
CA ALA A 567 -5.92 -12.24 2.10
C ALA A 567 -6.74 -11.41 1.09
N ALA A 568 -6.95 -10.12 1.36
CA ALA A 568 -7.64 -9.20 0.46
C ALA A 568 -6.83 -8.90 -0.82
N ALA A 569 -5.51 -8.76 -0.72
CA ALA A 569 -4.66 -8.47 -1.88
C ALA A 569 -4.73 -9.59 -2.93
N PHE A 570 -4.85 -10.85 -2.49
CA PHE A 570 -4.95 -11.98 -3.40
C PHE A 570 -6.38 -12.36 -3.78
N TYR A 571 -7.40 -11.77 -3.16
CA TYR A 571 -8.80 -12.17 -3.35
C TYR A 571 -9.21 -12.17 -4.85
N PRO A 572 -9.94 -13.19 -5.33
CA PRO A 572 -10.44 -14.38 -4.62
C PRO A 572 -9.46 -15.58 -4.57
N ARG A 573 -8.20 -15.40 -4.97
CA ARG A 573 -7.20 -16.49 -4.99
C ARG A 573 -6.91 -16.99 -3.56
N PRO A 574 -6.67 -18.30 -3.39
CA PRO A 574 -6.43 -18.91 -2.09
C PRO A 574 -5.21 -18.32 -1.39
N VAL A 575 -5.30 -18.19 -0.06
CA VAL A 575 -4.19 -17.80 0.82
C VAL A 575 -4.07 -18.82 1.94
N LEU A 576 -2.97 -19.58 1.98
CA LEU A 576 -2.71 -20.56 3.02
C LEU A 576 -1.90 -19.95 4.17
N LEU A 577 -2.55 -19.66 5.28
CA LEU A 577 -1.94 -19.16 6.50
C LEU A 577 -1.41 -20.30 7.36
N ARG A 578 -0.13 -20.26 7.70
CA ARG A 578 0.42 -21.13 8.74
C ARG A 578 0.21 -20.48 10.10
N PHE A 579 -0.37 -21.21 11.05
CA PHE A 579 -0.40 -20.79 12.45
C PHE A 579 1.02 -20.61 13.01
N SER A 580 1.14 -19.96 14.16
CA SER A 580 2.45 -19.61 14.71
C SER A 580 3.34 -20.82 14.97
N ASP A 581 4.53 -20.85 14.38
CA ASP A 581 5.52 -21.91 14.55
C ASP A 581 6.79 -21.38 15.25
N PHE A 582 6.63 -20.39 16.12
CA PHE A 582 7.75 -19.89 16.92
C PHE A 582 8.28 -20.97 17.86
N LYS A 583 9.61 -21.01 17.98
CA LYS A 583 10.33 -21.72 19.02
C LYS A 583 10.22 -20.96 20.34
N THR A 584 10.40 -21.66 21.47
CA THR A 584 10.37 -21.07 22.83
C THR A 584 11.31 -19.86 22.97
N ASN A 585 12.52 -19.96 22.42
CA ASN A 585 13.51 -18.89 22.43
C ASN A 585 13.14 -17.65 21.60
N GLU A 586 12.24 -17.79 20.62
CA GLU A 586 11.73 -16.68 19.81
C GLU A 586 10.58 -15.98 20.54
N TYR A 587 9.62 -16.74 21.09
CA TYR A 587 8.58 -16.19 21.95
C TYR A 587 9.18 -15.46 23.17
N ALA A 588 10.27 -15.96 23.73
CA ALA A 588 10.93 -15.36 24.89
C ALA A 588 11.43 -13.92 24.64
N ARG A 589 11.67 -13.56 23.36
CA ARG A 589 12.14 -12.23 22.94
C ARG A 589 11.01 -11.21 22.84
N LEU A 590 9.74 -11.64 22.79
CA LEU A 590 8.60 -10.73 22.80
C LEU A 590 8.44 -10.07 24.18
N VAL A 591 7.74 -8.94 24.23
CA VAL A 591 7.44 -8.26 25.50
C VAL A 591 6.68 -9.23 26.41
N GLY A 592 7.25 -9.47 27.60
CA GLY A 592 6.72 -10.43 28.59
C GLY A 592 7.01 -11.91 28.31
N GLY A 593 7.58 -12.28 27.16
CA GLY A 593 7.75 -13.68 26.75
C GLY A 593 8.65 -14.49 27.69
N HIS A 594 9.77 -13.93 28.13
CA HIS A 594 10.71 -14.59 29.06
C HIS A 594 10.10 -15.06 30.39
N LEU A 595 8.89 -14.61 30.75
CA LEU A 595 8.17 -15.05 31.95
C LEU A 595 7.42 -16.37 31.75
N PHE A 596 7.10 -16.71 30.49
CA PHE A 596 6.26 -17.85 30.14
C PHE A 596 7.03 -18.95 29.41
N GLU A 597 8.18 -18.61 28.83
CA GLU A 597 8.93 -19.50 27.96
C GLU A 597 10.02 -20.27 28.70
N PRO A 598 9.96 -21.62 28.74
CA PRO A 598 11.03 -22.43 29.32
C PRO A 598 12.28 -22.37 28.44
N LYS A 599 13.44 -22.61 29.06
CA LYS A 599 14.69 -22.83 28.30
C LYS A 599 14.73 -24.28 27.82
N GLU A 600 14.98 -24.45 26.53
CA GLU A 600 15.13 -25.76 25.90
C GLU A 600 16.53 -25.92 25.33
N GLU A 601 17.12 -27.11 25.48
CA GLU A 601 18.43 -27.44 24.93
C GLU A 601 18.40 -27.45 23.39
N ASN A 602 17.29 -27.91 22.79
CA ASN A 602 17.11 -27.99 21.34
C ASN A 602 15.76 -27.35 20.93
N PRO A 603 15.68 -26.01 20.84
CA PRO A 603 14.42 -25.32 20.51
C PRO A 603 13.80 -25.74 19.18
N MET A 604 14.61 -26.25 18.23
CA MET A 604 14.13 -26.76 16.94
C MET A 604 13.17 -27.96 17.07
N LEU A 605 13.41 -28.83 18.06
CA LEU A 605 12.62 -30.04 18.33
C LEU A 605 11.60 -29.86 19.48
N GLY A 606 11.67 -28.72 20.16
CA GLY A 606 11.00 -28.43 21.43
C GLY A 606 9.54 -28.05 21.33
N TRP A 607 9.07 -27.25 22.29
CA TRP A 607 7.67 -26.89 22.48
C TRP A 607 7.20 -25.79 21.52
N ARG A 608 6.87 -26.20 20.29
CA ARG A 608 6.41 -25.39 19.16
C ARG A 608 5.32 -26.08 18.33
N GLY A 609 4.72 -25.34 17.40
CA GLY A 609 3.66 -25.81 16.51
C GLY A 609 2.50 -26.48 17.26
N ALA A 610 1.93 -27.54 16.67
CA ALA A 610 0.76 -28.25 17.21
C ALA A 610 0.83 -28.55 18.72
N SER A 611 1.99 -29.02 19.23
CA SER A 611 2.17 -29.36 20.65
C SER A 611 1.88 -28.23 21.64
N ARG A 612 2.03 -26.99 21.17
CA ARG A 612 1.81 -25.78 21.95
C ARG A 612 0.33 -25.39 21.98
N TYR A 613 -0.40 -25.62 20.89
CA TYR A 613 -1.75 -25.11 20.70
C TYR A 613 -2.79 -25.70 21.67
N TYR A 614 -2.69 -26.99 21.99
CA TYR A 614 -3.61 -27.64 22.93
C TYR A 614 -3.07 -27.70 24.36
N HIS A 615 -1.81 -27.33 24.60
CA HIS A 615 -1.21 -27.44 25.92
C HIS A 615 -1.85 -26.44 26.90
N PRO A 616 -2.24 -26.85 28.12
CA PRO A 616 -2.93 -25.97 29.07
C PRO A 616 -2.19 -24.66 29.35
N ASP A 617 -0.86 -24.68 29.36
CA ASP A 617 -0.05 -23.50 29.64
C ASP A 617 -0.11 -22.42 28.56
N TYR A 618 -0.49 -22.77 27.31
CA TYR A 618 -0.51 -21.86 26.17
C TYR A 618 -1.83 -21.77 25.41
N LYS A 619 -2.75 -22.73 25.57
CA LYS A 619 -4.03 -22.82 24.82
C LYS A 619 -4.77 -21.49 24.64
N GLU A 620 -4.79 -20.65 25.68
CA GLU A 620 -5.40 -19.31 25.62
C GLU A 620 -4.75 -18.36 24.59
N GLY A 621 -3.44 -18.48 24.33
CA GLY A 621 -2.73 -17.74 23.29
C GLY A 621 -3.13 -18.19 21.89
N PHE A 622 -3.24 -19.51 21.67
CA PHE A 622 -3.68 -20.05 20.39
C PHE A 622 -5.14 -19.69 20.07
N LEU A 623 -6.02 -19.64 21.09
CA LEU A 623 -7.39 -19.16 20.90
C LEU A 623 -7.46 -17.71 20.40
N LEU A 624 -6.47 -16.86 20.70
CA LEU A 624 -6.39 -15.52 20.12
C LEU A 624 -6.04 -15.55 18.63
N GLU A 625 -5.16 -16.45 18.19
CA GLU A 625 -4.87 -16.65 16.76
C GLU A 625 -6.10 -17.16 16.01
N VAL A 626 -6.82 -18.11 16.60
CA VAL A 626 -8.09 -18.62 16.06
C VAL A 626 -9.12 -17.50 15.92
N ALA A 627 -9.26 -16.65 16.94
CA ALA A 627 -10.15 -15.49 16.89
C ALA A 627 -9.77 -14.49 15.79
N ALA A 628 -8.47 -14.24 15.57
CA ALA A 628 -8.01 -13.38 14.48
C ALA A 628 -8.36 -13.94 13.11
N VAL A 629 -8.14 -15.23 12.87
CA VAL A 629 -8.52 -15.90 11.61
C VAL A 629 -10.03 -15.85 11.39
N LYS A 630 -10.80 -16.12 12.45
CA LYS A 630 -12.26 -16.04 12.40
C LYS A 630 -12.74 -14.65 12.00
N LYS A 631 -12.17 -13.60 12.60
CA LYS A 631 -12.45 -12.20 12.25
C LYS A 631 -12.18 -11.92 10.77
N VAL A 632 -11.05 -12.37 10.23
CA VAL A 632 -10.73 -12.18 8.80
C VAL A 632 -11.75 -12.90 7.89
N ARG A 633 -12.13 -14.13 8.21
CA ARG A 633 -13.06 -14.91 7.38
C ARG A 633 -14.51 -14.44 7.49
N GLU A 634 -14.98 -14.17 8.70
CA GLU A 634 -16.41 -13.97 9.00
C GLU A 634 -16.80 -12.50 9.09
N GLU A 635 -15.96 -11.62 9.64
CA GLU A 635 -16.26 -10.19 9.72
C GLU A 635 -15.82 -9.44 8.45
N MET A 636 -14.60 -9.72 7.96
CA MET A 636 -14.07 -9.07 6.74
C MET A 636 -14.49 -9.76 5.44
N GLY A 637 -15.07 -10.98 5.52
CA GLY A 637 -15.58 -11.73 4.38
C GLY A 637 -14.53 -12.44 3.52
N LEU A 638 -13.28 -12.56 3.99
CA LEU A 638 -12.16 -13.09 3.20
C LEU A 638 -12.11 -14.62 3.27
N LYS A 639 -13.07 -15.26 2.61
CA LYS A 639 -13.26 -16.73 2.60
C LYS A 639 -12.18 -17.48 1.83
N ASN A 640 -11.29 -16.79 1.12
CA ASN A 640 -10.11 -17.36 0.48
C ASN A 640 -8.96 -17.71 1.46
N LEU A 641 -9.06 -17.31 2.73
CA LEU A 641 -8.05 -17.60 3.77
C LEU A 641 -8.16 -19.03 4.33
N MET A 642 -7.29 -19.93 3.91
CA MET A 642 -7.15 -21.28 4.48
C MET A 642 -6.14 -21.26 5.62
N VAL A 643 -6.13 -22.30 6.47
CA VAL A 643 -5.16 -22.42 7.57
C VAL A 643 -4.36 -23.71 7.50
N MET A 644 -3.16 -23.68 8.08
CA MET A 644 -2.24 -24.81 8.14
C MET A 644 -1.66 -24.96 9.54
N VAL A 645 -1.67 -26.20 10.04
CA VAL A 645 -1.07 -26.58 11.33
C VAL A 645 0.39 -26.98 11.12
N PRO A 646 1.37 -26.24 11.67
CA PRO A 646 2.79 -26.62 11.63
C PRO A 646 3.16 -27.61 12.73
N PHE A 647 4.27 -28.30 12.50
CA PHE A 647 5.00 -29.17 13.44
C PHE A 647 4.11 -30.19 14.15
N CYS A 648 3.11 -30.72 13.44
CA CYS A 648 2.16 -31.71 13.94
C CYS A 648 2.79 -33.10 13.89
N ARG A 649 3.18 -33.65 15.04
CA ARG A 649 3.96 -34.87 15.19
C ARG A 649 3.16 -36.14 14.94
N THR A 650 1.91 -36.18 15.39
CA THR A 650 1.03 -37.36 15.24
C THR A 650 -0.41 -36.97 14.87
N PRO A 651 -1.22 -37.89 14.31
CA PRO A 651 -2.63 -37.63 14.03
C PRO A 651 -3.44 -37.25 15.28
N GLU A 652 -3.14 -37.82 16.45
CA GLU A 652 -3.81 -37.50 17.72
C GLU A 652 -3.49 -36.07 18.18
N GLU A 653 -2.29 -35.59 17.86
CA GLU A 653 -1.93 -34.19 18.06
C GLU A 653 -2.79 -33.29 17.17
N GLY A 654 -2.92 -33.64 15.88
CA GLY A 654 -3.76 -32.93 14.93
C GLY A 654 -5.23 -32.86 15.36
N ALA A 655 -5.80 -33.98 15.83
CA ALA A 655 -7.16 -34.04 16.35
C ALA A 655 -7.37 -33.06 17.52
N ARG A 656 -6.44 -33.01 18.48
CA ARG A 656 -6.51 -32.05 19.60
C ARG A 656 -6.41 -30.60 19.16
N VAL A 657 -5.59 -30.30 18.15
CA VAL A 657 -5.54 -28.93 17.57
C VAL A 657 -6.90 -28.56 16.96
N LEU A 658 -7.49 -29.45 16.18
CA LEU A 658 -8.82 -29.24 15.58
C LEU A 658 -9.92 -29.04 16.63
N GLU A 659 -9.85 -29.76 17.77
CA GLU A 659 -10.74 -29.56 18.91
C GLU A 659 -10.59 -28.14 19.48
N VAL A 660 -9.37 -27.66 19.71
CA VAL A 660 -9.16 -26.29 20.21
C VAL A 660 -9.60 -25.23 19.20
N MET A 661 -9.37 -25.45 17.91
CA MET A 661 -9.90 -24.56 16.86
C MET A 661 -11.43 -24.52 16.91
N ALA A 662 -12.08 -25.69 17.07
CA ALA A 662 -13.53 -25.78 17.20
C ALA A 662 -14.07 -25.09 18.46
N GLU A 663 -13.36 -25.18 19.59
CA GLU A 663 -13.66 -24.41 20.81
C GLU A 663 -13.59 -22.89 20.58
N GLY A 664 -12.61 -22.44 19.78
CA GLY A 664 -12.49 -21.05 19.33
C GLY A 664 -13.51 -20.64 18.25
N GLY A 665 -14.38 -21.56 17.83
CA GLY A 665 -15.42 -21.31 16.84
C GLY A 665 -14.93 -21.34 15.38
N LEU A 666 -13.79 -21.97 15.10
CA LEU A 666 -13.24 -22.12 13.75
C LEU A 666 -13.17 -23.62 13.40
N LYS A 667 -14.14 -24.12 12.63
CA LYS A 667 -14.28 -25.56 12.34
C LYS A 667 -14.05 -25.87 10.87
N ARG A 668 -13.32 -26.96 10.61
CA ARG A 668 -13.10 -27.49 9.26
C ARG A 668 -14.44 -27.74 8.56
N GLY A 669 -14.58 -27.26 7.33
CA GLY A 669 -15.79 -27.39 6.49
C GLY A 669 -16.89 -26.37 6.76
N GLU A 670 -16.97 -25.77 7.95
CA GLU A 670 -17.89 -24.66 8.21
C GLU A 670 -17.40 -23.40 7.49
N GLU A 671 -18.32 -22.63 6.90
CA GLU A 671 -18.00 -21.42 6.14
C GLU A 671 -16.93 -21.64 5.04
N GLY A 672 -16.82 -22.87 4.50
CA GLY A 672 -15.84 -23.26 3.50
C GLY A 672 -14.37 -23.24 3.99
N LEU A 673 -14.13 -23.37 5.30
CA LEU A 673 -12.77 -23.44 5.84
C LEU A 673 -12.09 -24.76 5.48
N GLU A 674 -10.97 -24.67 4.75
CA GLU A 674 -10.02 -25.78 4.59
C GLU A 674 -8.88 -25.68 5.63
N VAL A 675 -8.49 -26.82 6.20
CA VAL A 675 -7.41 -26.96 7.18
C VAL A 675 -6.35 -27.93 6.66
N TYR A 676 -5.13 -27.45 6.48
CA TYR A 676 -3.99 -28.21 5.99
C TYR A 676 -3.06 -28.58 7.15
N VAL A 677 -2.17 -29.54 6.90
CA VAL A 677 -1.05 -29.84 7.80
C VAL A 677 0.27 -29.66 7.04
N MET A 678 1.26 -29.08 7.72
CA MET A 678 2.60 -28.98 7.17
C MET A 678 3.29 -30.34 7.31
N ALA A 679 3.63 -30.98 6.20
CA ALA A 679 4.35 -32.25 6.16
C ALA A 679 5.86 -31.96 6.22
N GLU A 680 6.36 -31.83 7.45
CA GLU A 680 7.73 -31.42 7.72
C GLU A 680 8.46 -32.36 8.70
N ILE A 681 7.77 -33.37 9.20
CA ILE A 681 8.30 -34.41 10.08
C ILE A 681 8.18 -35.75 9.37
N PRO A 682 9.17 -36.67 9.46
CA PRO A 682 9.07 -37.99 8.84
C PRO A 682 7.79 -38.76 9.20
N SER A 683 7.24 -38.61 10.40
CA SER A 683 5.96 -39.20 10.79
C SER A 683 4.79 -38.71 9.92
N ASN A 684 4.78 -37.45 9.47
CA ASN A 684 3.75 -36.94 8.55
C ASN A 684 3.72 -37.71 7.23
N VAL A 685 4.88 -38.14 6.75
CA VAL A 685 5.02 -38.88 5.49
C VAL A 685 4.68 -40.37 5.70
N LEU A 686 5.18 -40.96 6.79
CA LEU A 686 4.95 -42.37 7.09
C LEU A 686 3.47 -42.64 7.39
N GLU A 687 2.80 -41.75 8.12
CA GLU A 687 1.41 -41.85 8.55
C GLU A 687 0.46 -40.94 7.74
N ALA A 688 0.86 -40.55 6.52
CA ALA A 688 0.12 -39.59 5.68
C ALA A 688 -1.38 -39.93 5.50
N GLU A 689 -1.73 -41.21 5.41
CA GLU A 689 -3.13 -41.65 5.27
C GLU A 689 -3.98 -41.32 6.50
N ALA A 690 -3.43 -41.40 7.71
CA ALA A 690 -4.13 -41.05 8.94
C ALA A 690 -4.28 -39.52 9.08
N PHE A 691 -3.25 -38.76 8.73
CA PHE A 691 -3.33 -37.30 8.63
C PHE A 691 -4.37 -36.86 7.59
N ALA A 692 -4.47 -37.55 6.46
CA ALA A 692 -5.40 -37.23 5.38
C ALA A 692 -6.88 -37.31 5.80
N GLU A 693 -7.23 -38.14 6.79
CA GLU A 693 -8.59 -38.17 7.36
C GLU A 693 -8.92 -36.86 8.13
N LEU A 694 -7.90 -36.25 8.75
CA LEU A 694 -8.02 -35.08 9.62
C LEU A 694 -7.83 -33.74 8.90
N PHE A 695 -7.14 -33.72 7.76
CA PHE A 695 -6.80 -32.49 7.04
C PHE A 695 -7.29 -32.51 5.57
N ASP A 696 -7.46 -31.33 4.99
CA ASP A 696 -7.92 -31.14 3.60
C ASP A 696 -6.79 -31.24 2.57
N GLY A 697 -5.55 -31.09 3.03
CA GLY A 697 -4.36 -31.27 2.22
C GLY A 697 -3.08 -31.14 3.03
N PHE A 698 -1.96 -31.23 2.32
CA PHE A 698 -0.61 -31.15 2.86
C PHE A 698 0.18 -30.02 2.21
N SER A 699 1.09 -29.41 2.96
CA SER A 699 2.16 -28.59 2.40
C SER A 699 3.50 -29.14 2.87
N ILE A 700 4.36 -29.56 1.95
CA ILE A 700 5.70 -30.06 2.28
C ILE A 700 6.52 -28.89 2.82
N GLY A 701 7.01 -29.02 4.05
CA GLY A 701 8.03 -28.14 4.62
C GLY A 701 9.41 -28.72 4.39
N SER A 702 9.98 -28.52 3.20
CA SER A 702 11.20 -29.22 2.77
C SER A 702 12.40 -28.93 3.67
N ASN A 703 12.47 -27.74 4.26
CA ASN A 703 13.53 -27.35 5.18
C ASN A 703 13.57 -28.22 6.43
N ASP A 704 12.49 -28.26 7.21
CA ASP A 704 12.43 -29.04 8.44
C ASP A 704 12.37 -30.55 8.15
N LEU A 705 11.76 -30.96 7.03
CA LEU A 705 11.81 -32.36 6.57
C LEU A 705 13.24 -32.81 6.30
N THR A 706 14.06 -31.97 5.66
CA THR A 706 15.47 -32.26 5.39
C THR A 706 16.28 -32.35 6.68
N GLN A 707 16.09 -31.38 7.59
CA GLN A 707 16.75 -31.38 8.90
C GLN A 707 16.46 -32.66 9.69
N LEU A 708 15.19 -33.06 9.77
CA LEU A 708 14.77 -34.22 10.56
C LEU A 708 15.08 -35.55 9.88
N ALA A 709 14.94 -35.64 8.55
CA ALA A 709 15.26 -36.86 7.81
C ALA A 709 16.76 -37.17 7.80
N LEU A 710 17.61 -36.14 7.89
CA LEU A 710 19.06 -36.29 7.91
C LEU A 710 19.67 -36.19 9.33
N GLY A 711 18.88 -35.79 10.33
CA GLY A 711 19.33 -35.63 11.70
C GLY A 711 20.32 -34.47 11.88
N LEU A 712 20.04 -33.32 11.27
CA LEU A 712 20.94 -32.17 11.27
C LEU A 712 20.21 -30.88 11.68
N ASP A 713 20.99 -29.97 12.29
CA ASP A 713 20.60 -28.58 12.51
C ASP A 713 21.33 -27.72 11.48
N ARG A 714 20.57 -27.03 10.62
CA ARG A 714 21.16 -26.20 9.56
C ARG A 714 21.85 -24.95 10.11
N ASP A 715 21.51 -24.53 11.33
CA ASP A 715 22.12 -23.38 12.00
C ASP A 715 23.45 -23.78 12.66
N SER A 716 23.77 -25.08 12.70
CA SER A 716 25.02 -25.60 13.26
C SER A 716 26.15 -25.58 12.21
N GLU A 717 27.09 -24.64 12.35
CA GLU A 717 28.23 -24.45 11.44
C GLU A 717 29.00 -25.74 11.11
N ARG A 718 29.04 -26.71 12.03
CA ARG A 718 29.78 -27.97 11.85
C ARG A 718 29.14 -28.95 10.89
N VAL A 719 27.81 -28.91 10.74
CA VAL A 719 27.03 -29.88 9.96
C VAL A 719 26.14 -29.23 8.92
N ALA A 720 25.99 -27.90 8.92
CA ALA A 720 25.17 -27.15 7.96
C ALA A 720 25.53 -27.44 6.49
N TRP A 721 26.80 -27.71 6.19
CA TRP A 721 27.26 -28.08 4.85
C TRP A 721 26.66 -29.40 4.31
N LEU A 722 26.07 -30.24 5.17
CA LEU A 722 25.35 -31.46 4.80
C LEU A 722 23.89 -31.20 4.41
N PHE A 723 23.35 -30.01 4.68
CA PHE A 723 21.97 -29.65 4.33
C PHE A 723 21.85 -29.51 2.81
N ASP A 724 21.06 -30.38 2.19
CA ASP A 724 20.69 -30.29 0.78
C ASP A 724 19.30 -30.91 0.58
N GLU A 725 18.34 -30.07 0.22
CA GLU A 725 16.93 -30.47 0.03
C GLU A 725 16.73 -31.38 -1.20
N ARG A 726 17.74 -31.49 -2.09
CA ARG A 726 17.70 -32.33 -3.29
C ARG A 726 18.16 -33.76 -3.04
N ARG A 727 18.59 -34.08 -1.82
CA ARG A 727 19.07 -35.42 -1.45
C ARG A 727 17.98 -36.45 -1.70
N GLU A 728 18.41 -37.65 -2.10
CA GLU A 728 17.49 -38.73 -2.46
C GLU A 728 16.52 -39.08 -1.33
N THR A 729 16.97 -39.01 -0.06
CA THR A 729 16.11 -39.18 1.11
C THR A 729 14.90 -38.23 1.09
N VAL A 730 15.13 -36.94 0.82
CA VAL A 730 14.07 -35.92 0.80
C VAL A 730 13.15 -36.14 -0.39
N LYS A 731 13.71 -36.42 -1.58
CA LYS A 731 12.93 -36.75 -2.78
C LYS A 731 12.00 -37.95 -2.57
N LEU A 732 12.51 -39.04 -1.98
CA LEU A 732 11.73 -40.25 -1.70
C LEU A 732 10.60 -39.96 -0.71
N LEU A 733 10.87 -39.20 0.35
CA LEU A 733 9.85 -38.79 1.32
C LEU A 733 8.78 -37.90 0.67
N SER A 734 9.17 -36.92 -0.14
CA SER A 734 8.22 -36.08 -0.87
C SER A 734 7.36 -36.89 -1.83
N ALA A 735 7.95 -37.80 -2.61
CA ALA A 735 7.20 -38.65 -3.54
C ALA A 735 6.22 -39.58 -2.80
N MET A 736 6.66 -40.19 -1.69
CA MET A 736 5.80 -41.06 -0.86
C MET A 736 4.61 -40.29 -0.28
N LEU A 737 4.82 -39.06 0.18
CA LEU A 737 3.74 -38.21 0.67
C LEU A 737 2.73 -37.91 -0.43
N ILE A 738 3.21 -37.47 -1.61
CA ILE A 738 2.36 -37.14 -2.76
C ILE A 738 1.48 -38.33 -3.13
N GLU A 739 2.09 -39.51 -3.31
CA GLU A 739 1.37 -40.75 -3.65
C GLU A 739 0.29 -41.10 -2.61
N LYS A 740 0.65 -41.15 -1.32
CA LYS A 740 -0.28 -41.51 -0.24
C LYS A 740 -1.41 -40.50 -0.06
N ALA A 741 -1.11 -39.21 -0.16
CA ALA A 741 -2.12 -38.15 -0.05
C ALA A 741 -3.09 -38.18 -1.24
N HIS A 742 -2.59 -38.35 -2.47
CA HIS A 742 -3.42 -38.48 -3.67
C HIS A 742 -4.30 -39.73 -3.64
N ALA A 743 -3.82 -40.85 -3.09
CA ALA A 743 -4.63 -42.05 -2.89
C ALA A 743 -5.84 -41.80 -1.96
N LYS A 744 -5.79 -40.76 -1.12
CA LYS A 744 -6.88 -40.27 -0.27
C LYS A 744 -7.63 -39.07 -0.85
N GLY A 745 -7.33 -38.67 -2.08
CA GLY A 745 -7.93 -37.51 -2.75
C GLY A 745 -7.52 -36.17 -2.13
N LYS A 746 -6.39 -36.10 -1.45
CA LYS A 746 -5.89 -34.89 -0.77
C LYS A 746 -4.81 -34.21 -1.60
N LYS A 747 -4.86 -32.87 -1.66
CA LYS A 747 -3.89 -32.05 -2.39
C LYS A 747 -2.57 -31.97 -1.63
N VAL A 748 -1.47 -31.89 -2.36
CA VAL A 748 -0.13 -31.67 -1.81
C VAL A 748 0.53 -30.50 -2.51
N GLY A 749 0.85 -29.46 -1.73
CA GLY A 749 1.74 -28.39 -2.13
C GLY A 749 3.13 -28.56 -1.52
N ILE A 750 4.06 -27.69 -1.91
CA ILE A 750 5.34 -27.49 -1.21
C ILE A 750 5.54 -26.02 -0.92
N CYS A 751 6.09 -25.73 0.25
CA CYS A 751 6.53 -24.40 0.62
C CYS A 751 8.00 -24.44 1.06
N GLY A 752 8.77 -23.44 0.64
CA GLY A 752 10.21 -23.42 0.85
C GLY A 752 10.94 -22.79 -0.32
N GLN A 753 12.23 -22.54 -0.13
CA GLN A 753 13.06 -21.94 -1.18
C GLN A 753 13.53 -22.99 -2.19
N ALA A 754 13.59 -24.27 -1.83
CA ALA A 754 14.08 -25.34 -2.72
C ALA A 754 13.47 -25.36 -4.13
N PRO A 755 12.15 -25.28 -4.35
CA PRO A 755 11.59 -25.24 -5.70
C PRO A 755 11.95 -23.96 -6.48
N SER A 756 12.25 -22.88 -5.77
CA SER A 756 12.71 -21.62 -6.36
C SER A 756 14.19 -21.71 -6.74
N ASP A 757 15.03 -22.25 -5.86
CA ASP A 757 16.49 -22.29 -5.99
C ASP A 757 16.99 -23.42 -6.89
N TYR A 758 16.27 -24.56 -6.90
CA TYR A 758 16.66 -25.79 -7.58
C TYR A 758 15.59 -26.20 -8.61
N PRO A 759 15.68 -25.70 -9.86
CA PRO A 759 14.74 -26.06 -10.93
C PRO A 759 14.62 -27.57 -11.17
N GLU A 760 15.68 -28.34 -10.95
CA GLU A 760 15.68 -29.79 -11.04
C GLU A 760 14.80 -30.47 -9.97
N PHE A 761 14.69 -29.87 -8.79
CA PHE A 761 13.84 -30.35 -7.71
C PHE A 761 12.37 -30.00 -7.99
N ALA A 762 12.10 -28.78 -8.47
CA ALA A 762 10.77 -28.41 -8.96
C ALA A 762 10.31 -29.36 -10.07
N ALA A 763 11.19 -29.69 -11.02
CA ALA A 763 10.88 -30.64 -12.09
C ALA A 763 10.54 -32.04 -11.58
N PHE A 764 11.30 -32.52 -10.60
CA PHE A 764 11.02 -33.79 -9.94
C PHE A 764 9.62 -33.79 -9.30
N LEU A 765 9.26 -32.73 -8.56
CA LEU A 765 7.95 -32.64 -7.90
C LEU A 765 6.79 -32.57 -8.90
N VAL A 766 6.94 -31.81 -9.99
CA VAL A 766 5.97 -31.74 -11.09
C VAL A 766 5.80 -33.12 -11.74
N ALA A 767 6.90 -33.83 -12.00
CA ALA A 767 6.84 -35.19 -12.55
C ALA A 767 6.19 -36.20 -11.59
N LYS A 768 6.23 -35.95 -10.28
CA LYS A 768 5.50 -36.73 -9.27
C LYS A 768 4.04 -36.29 -9.08
N GLY A 769 3.59 -35.26 -9.80
CA GLY A 769 2.21 -34.83 -9.83
C GLY A 769 1.81 -33.83 -8.74
N ILE A 770 2.77 -33.12 -8.13
CA ILE A 770 2.45 -32.13 -7.08
C ILE A 770 1.40 -31.11 -7.54
N ASP A 771 0.47 -30.74 -6.64
CA ASP A 771 -0.66 -29.86 -6.97
C ASP A 771 -0.24 -28.38 -7.06
N SER A 772 0.70 -27.96 -6.21
CA SER A 772 1.17 -26.58 -6.18
C SER A 772 2.63 -26.43 -5.75
N LEU A 773 3.29 -25.40 -6.29
CA LEU A 773 4.62 -24.94 -5.87
C LEU A 773 4.50 -23.52 -5.31
N SER A 774 4.88 -23.32 -4.05
CA SER A 774 4.91 -21.99 -3.43
C SER A 774 6.32 -21.41 -3.48
N LEU A 775 6.49 -20.41 -4.33
CA LEU A 775 7.79 -19.83 -4.68
C LEU A 775 8.03 -18.50 -3.98
N ASN A 776 9.28 -18.07 -3.93
CA ASN A 776 9.53 -16.66 -3.66
C ASN A 776 9.06 -15.81 -4.86
N PRO A 777 8.56 -14.58 -4.65
CA PRO A 777 8.02 -13.73 -5.72
C PRO A 777 8.98 -13.48 -6.89
N ASP A 778 10.26 -13.61 -6.59
CA ASP A 778 11.44 -13.20 -7.33
C ASP A 778 11.82 -14.30 -8.36
N ALA A 779 11.73 -15.57 -7.95
CA ALA A 779 11.88 -16.75 -8.81
C ALA A 779 10.64 -17.10 -9.66
N LEU A 780 9.50 -16.44 -9.45
CA LEU A 780 8.20 -16.80 -10.03
C LEU A 780 8.28 -16.99 -11.56
N LEU A 781 8.77 -15.97 -12.28
CA LEU A 781 8.73 -15.97 -13.74
C LEU A 781 9.59 -17.07 -14.36
N ARG A 782 10.79 -17.28 -13.82
CA ARG A 782 11.71 -18.32 -14.28
C ARG A 782 11.09 -19.69 -14.10
N THR A 783 10.51 -19.94 -12.94
CA THR A 783 9.96 -21.25 -12.59
C THR A 783 8.67 -21.53 -13.37
N VAL A 784 7.80 -20.55 -13.61
CA VAL A 784 6.59 -20.72 -14.46
C VAL A 784 6.96 -21.22 -15.85
N LYS A 785 7.91 -20.54 -16.54
CA LYS A 785 8.37 -20.96 -17.87
C LYS A 785 8.90 -22.40 -17.82
N LYS A 786 9.68 -22.73 -16.78
CA LYS A 786 10.29 -24.05 -16.65
C LYS A 786 9.26 -25.16 -16.38
N VAL A 787 8.30 -24.92 -15.49
CA VAL A 787 7.21 -25.86 -15.19
C VAL A 787 6.40 -26.14 -16.45
N ALA A 788 6.07 -25.10 -17.23
CA ALA A 788 5.36 -25.27 -18.50
C ALA A 788 6.13 -26.14 -19.51
N GLU A 789 7.45 -25.97 -19.63
CA GLU A 789 8.30 -26.84 -20.46
C GLU A 789 8.26 -28.31 -20.00
N ILE A 790 8.30 -28.54 -18.69
CA ILE A 790 8.30 -29.88 -18.10
C ILE A 790 6.97 -30.57 -18.31
N GLU A 791 5.86 -29.87 -18.08
CA GLU A 791 4.52 -30.40 -18.34
C GLU A 791 4.32 -30.74 -19.81
N ALA A 792 4.79 -29.88 -20.72
CA ALA A 792 4.75 -30.17 -22.15
C ALA A 792 5.59 -31.40 -22.54
N ALA A 793 6.76 -31.58 -21.93
CA ALA A 793 7.60 -32.75 -22.15
C ALA A 793 6.91 -34.04 -21.66
N LEU A 794 6.33 -34.01 -20.46
CA LEU A 794 5.57 -35.13 -19.88
C LEU A 794 4.36 -35.53 -20.75
N ASP A 795 3.63 -34.54 -21.28
CA ASP A 795 2.49 -34.77 -22.18
C ASP A 795 2.94 -35.35 -23.54
N SER A 796 4.16 -35.05 -23.98
CA SER A 796 4.73 -35.58 -25.24
C SER A 796 5.30 -37.00 -25.12
N GLY A 797 5.35 -37.58 -23.91
CA GLY A 797 5.87 -38.93 -23.66
C GLY A 797 7.38 -39.08 -23.87
N ALA A 798 8.13 -37.97 -23.77
CA ALA A 798 9.59 -37.90 -23.92
C ALA A 798 10.34 -38.11 -22.61
#